data_AF-A0A520RTR2-F1
#
_entry.id   AF-A0A520RTR2-F1
#
_cell.length_a   1.000
_cell.length_b   1.000
_cell.length_c   1.000
_cell.angle_alpha   90.00
_cell.angle_beta   90.00
_cell.angle_gamma   90.00
#
_symmetry.space_group_name_H-M   'P 1'
#
loop_
_entity.id
_entity.type
_entity.pdbx_description
1 polymer ?
#
loop_
_entity_poly.entity_id
_entity_poly.type
_entity_poly.pdbx_seq_one_letter_code
_entity_poly.pdbx_strand_id
1 'polypeptide(L)'
;MSGNVIRIIALLSGCLSGWAADPVFDVKGFIGQYCYSCHGGDKVKGQVDFSILETDDAFEVHFELWETAAALINDREMPPEDAEQPTDEDRVLFAQWYQDKFVNSLEAHPGFFRPRRFSAEEYRNTLQTLFGFDLEVQIIEAQQTVVERSLVMKLLPTDPPGKSGFTNDTHRNPLTSLIWSQYSYLTDTALDQWFGAQDLDTFSPFIDSKNIKGSSHREATQLLSAFLPRIFRRPLVPQDLEARLERVKSARNPFAVLKHEMKAALMSPGFLYRGFLMRRQPGIQQRVDAHEYAERLSYFLWGDMPDTELMDLAAQGVVFESDVVAEQLDRMLQSSKSRYLSESFASQWFSLSDIDEGVRQVPVREVMRSQVLDFMHYLFTEDRPLMELIDSDVSFVSPLIAKHYGKDRNQLKPYRKQKGIELEIVPTQRIQLQYTKERGGVLTMPGILAMNRGPVIRGTWMLERILGEHLPDPPMDVGQVPPQQPGENLSFRERFELHRDQASCALCHDKIDPLGFAAEGFDRQGGYILKGKKMLPDGEVRYLNNKGEQVDTTGVMPNGTKFTDFDSLKEILQTEYRSQIVRNIVERSLSFALCRSLELYDQPTVDSIASNMEETDGTYRDLLLMIIHSLPFRETFVRAEPL
;
A
#
# COMPACT_ATOMS: atom_id res chain seq x y z
N MET A 1 44.22 -37.33 52.33
CA MET A 1 43.78 -37.70 50.97
C MET A 1 42.52 -36.89 50.71
N SER A 2 42.67 -35.63 50.30
CA SER A 2 42.49 -35.18 48.90
C SER A 2 41.05 -35.46 48.42
N GLY A 3 40.14 -34.50 48.30
CA GLY A 3 40.33 -33.08 48.06
C GLY A 3 39.20 -32.16 48.54
N ASN A 4 39.61 -30.90 48.66
CA ASN A 4 38.87 -29.67 48.90
C ASN A 4 37.70 -29.53 47.90
N VAL A 5 36.59 -28.86 48.22
CA VAL A 5 36.51 -27.38 48.19
C VAL A 5 35.76 -26.81 49.38
N ILE A 6 36.45 -25.89 50.03
CA ILE A 6 36.09 -25.08 51.19
C ILE A 6 35.15 -23.95 50.76
N ARG A 7 34.02 -23.80 51.44
CA ARG A 7 33.21 -22.57 51.50
C ARG A 7 33.84 -21.62 52.53
N ILE A 8 34.40 -20.48 52.10
CA ILE A 8 34.75 -19.35 52.97
C ILE A 8 34.36 -18.02 52.29
N ILE A 9 33.32 -17.41 52.85
CA ILE A 9 33.16 -16.00 53.31
C ILE A 9 34.10 -14.93 52.72
N ALA A 10 33.53 -13.82 52.21
CA ALA A 10 34.00 -12.46 52.52
C ALA A 10 33.02 -11.37 52.05
N LEU A 11 32.53 -10.57 53.00
CA LEU A 11 32.12 -9.19 52.80
C LEU A 11 33.32 -8.38 52.30
N LEU A 12 33.18 -7.66 51.19
CA LEU A 12 34.03 -6.51 50.86
C LEU A 12 33.18 -5.43 50.18
N SER A 13 32.95 -4.37 50.95
CA SER A 13 32.67 -3.02 50.47
C SER A 13 33.78 -2.55 49.53
N GLY A 14 33.40 -1.75 48.53
CA GLY A 14 34.31 -0.82 47.86
C GLY A 14 34.70 -1.20 46.44
N CYS A 15 33.84 -0.84 45.50
CA CYS A 15 34.22 -0.12 44.28
C CYS A 15 32.93 0.44 43.67
N LEU A 16 32.61 1.68 44.03
CA LEU A 16 31.79 2.56 43.20
C LEU A 16 32.60 2.84 41.93
N SER A 17 32.58 1.93 40.97
CA SER A 17 32.84 2.30 39.59
C SER A 17 31.62 3.11 39.16
N GLY A 18 31.80 4.42 39.07
CA GLY A 18 30.81 5.32 38.50
C GLY A 18 30.33 4.72 37.18
N TRP A 19 29.02 4.49 37.10
CA TRP A 19 28.37 4.43 35.82
C TRP A 19 28.53 5.84 35.27
N ALA A 20 29.54 6.04 34.42
CA ALA A 20 29.50 7.18 33.53
C ALA A 20 28.19 7.00 32.76
N ALA A 21 27.25 7.92 32.95
CA ALA A 21 26.13 8.03 32.03
C ALA A 21 26.75 8.13 30.62
N ASP A 22 26.23 7.35 29.67
CA ASP A 22 26.63 7.50 28.27
C ASP A 22 26.57 8.99 27.91
N PRO A 23 27.57 9.54 27.20
CA PRO A 23 27.61 10.96 26.90
C PRO A 23 26.34 11.35 26.15
N VAL A 24 25.55 12.24 26.76
CA VAL A 24 24.37 12.83 26.10
C VAL A 24 24.88 13.55 24.84
N PHE A 25 24.49 13.05 23.67
CA PHE A 25 24.83 13.66 22.40
C PHE A 25 24.38 15.13 22.37
N ASP A 26 25.30 16.06 22.08
CA ASP A 26 25.00 17.50 22.03
C ASP A 26 24.35 17.87 20.69
N VAL A 27 23.05 17.63 20.59
CA VAL A 27 22.28 17.95 19.38
C VAL A 27 22.28 19.45 19.07
N LYS A 28 22.29 20.33 20.09
CA LYS A 28 22.32 21.78 19.88
C LYS A 28 23.64 22.22 19.27
N GLY A 29 24.75 21.66 19.75
CA GLY A 29 26.08 21.83 19.16
C GLY A 29 26.12 21.33 17.71
N PHE A 30 25.58 20.14 17.44
CA PHE A 30 25.51 19.57 16.10
C PHE A 30 24.74 20.47 15.12
N ILE A 31 23.55 20.96 15.50
CA ILE A 31 22.74 21.87 14.66
C ILE A 31 23.45 23.20 14.45
N GLY A 32 24.06 23.75 15.50
CA GLY A 32 24.81 25.00 15.43
C GLY A 32 25.98 24.91 14.44
N GLN A 33 26.66 23.77 14.39
CA GLN A 33 27.80 23.53 13.52
C GLN A 33 27.39 23.22 12.07
N TYR A 34 26.43 22.32 11.88
CA TYR A 34 26.16 21.71 10.57
C TYR A 34 24.90 22.24 9.88
N CYS A 35 23.93 22.81 10.60
CA CYS A 35 22.60 23.13 10.06
C CYS A 35 22.27 24.63 10.04
N TYR A 36 22.63 25.35 11.11
CA TYR A 36 22.13 26.71 11.38
C TYR A 36 22.52 27.74 10.31
N SER A 37 23.67 27.58 9.65
CA SER A 37 24.16 28.52 8.63
C SER A 37 23.25 28.62 7.39
N CYS A 38 22.44 27.59 7.13
CA CYS A 38 21.55 27.48 5.97
C CYS A 38 20.06 27.45 6.35
N HIS A 39 19.75 27.08 7.60
CA HIS A 39 18.41 26.84 8.12
C HIS A 39 18.16 27.63 9.41
N GLY A 40 18.56 28.90 9.45
CA GLY A 40 18.44 29.75 10.63
C GLY A 40 18.56 31.25 10.32
N GLY A 41 17.81 32.06 11.07
CA GLY A 41 17.86 33.53 10.98
C GLY A 41 17.39 34.05 9.62
N ASP A 42 18.21 34.89 8.96
CA ASP A 42 17.87 35.51 7.67
C ASP A 42 17.96 34.55 6.47
N LYS A 43 18.39 33.30 6.68
CA LYS A 43 18.52 32.26 5.64
C LYS A 43 17.70 31.02 6.01
N VAL A 44 16.62 30.80 5.27
CA VAL A 44 15.73 29.63 5.44
C VAL A 44 15.69 28.87 4.11
N LYS A 45 16.69 28.01 3.88
CA LYS A 45 16.66 27.11 2.71
C LYS A 45 15.67 25.96 2.95
N GLY A 46 15.00 25.51 1.89
CA GLY A 46 14.11 24.34 1.94
C GLY A 46 12.88 24.48 2.85
N GLN A 47 12.48 25.70 3.22
CA GLN A 47 11.37 25.97 4.18
C GLN A 47 11.59 25.36 5.58
N VAL A 48 12.83 25.02 5.92
CA VAL A 48 13.22 24.50 7.24
C VAL A 48 13.99 25.57 8.00
N ASP A 49 13.50 25.91 9.20
CA ASP A 49 14.09 26.91 10.09
C ASP A 49 14.29 26.31 11.49
N PHE A 50 15.54 26.03 11.87
CA PHE A 50 15.90 25.52 13.19
C PHE A 50 15.98 26.65 14.24
N SER A 51 15.82 27.93 13.86
CA SER A 51 15.77 29.03 14.84
C SER A 51 14.54 29.01 15.72
N ILE A 52 13.50 28.25 15.35
CA ILE A 52 12.29 28.04 16.16
C ILE A 52 12.51 27.08 17.34
N LEU A 53 13.68 26.42 17.41
CA LEU A 53 13.99 25.35 18.37
C LEU A 53 14.83 25.88 19.54
N GLU A 54 14.36 26.94 20.20
CA GLU A 54 15.11 27.60 21.28
C GLU A 54 14.99 26.90 22.64
N THR A 55 14.00 26.01 22.82
CA THR A 55 13.69 25.35 24.09
C THR A 55 13.64 23.83 23.93
N ASP A 56 13.92 23.08 25.00
CA ASP A 56 13.87 21.60 24.96
C ASP A 56 12.46 21.10 24.61
N ASP A 57 11.41 21.80 25.04
CA ASP A 57 10.03 21.51 24.63
C ASP A 57 9.83 21.71 23.12
N ALA A 58 10.46 22.74 22.50
CA ALA A 58 10.40 22.97 21.06
C ALA A 58 11.09 21.85 20.26
N PHE A 59 12.15 21.24 20.80
CA PHE A 59 12.75 20.05 20.18
C PHE A 59 11.75 18.87 20.13
N GLU A 60 10.87 18.73 21.11
CA GLU A 60 9.96 17.59 21.21
C GLU A 60 8.72 17.69 20.29
N VAL A 61 8.29 18.89 19.89
CA VAL A 61 7.05 19.10 19.11
C VAL A 61 7.22 19.02 17.59
N HIS A 62 8.46 19.00 17.08
CA HIS A 62 8.78 19.07 15.64
C HIS A 62 9.33 17.75 15.09
N PHE A 63 8.63 16.64 15.36
CA PHE A 63 9.08 15.30 14.94
C PHE A 63 9.32 15.14 13.44
N GLU A 64 8.37 15.55 12.58
CA GLU A 64 8.50 15.38 11.10
C GLU A 64 9.78 16.05 10.57
N LEU A 65 10.19 17.15 11.21
CA LEU A 65 11.42 17.84 10.91
C LEU A 65 12.66 17.00 11.31
N TRP A 66 12.64 16.35 12.47
CA TRP A 66 13.74 15.50 12.94
C TRP A 66 13.85 14.18 12.18
N GLU A 67 12.74 13.56 11.81
CA GLU A 67 12.73 12.37 10.95
C GLU A 67 13.37 12.70 9.60
N THR A 68 12.95 13.80 8.99
CA THR A 68 13.53 14.29 7.74
C THR A 68 15.02 14.62 7.92
N ALA A 69 15.39 15.32 8.99
CA ALA A 69 16.79 15.66 9.25
C ALA A 69 17.65 14.40 9.47
N ALA A 70 17.17 13.42 10.22
CA ALA A 70 17.86 12.15 10.46
C ALA A 70 18.04 11.36 9.16
N ALA A 71 17.02 11.28 8.31
CA ALA A 71 17.11 10.65 7.00
C ALA A 71 18.15 11.36 6.11
N LEU A 72 18.05 12.68 5.95
CA LEU A 72 18.97 13.46 5.12
C LEU A 72 20.43 13.41 5.63
N ILE A 73 20.64 13.36 6.96
CA ILE A 73 21.98 13.21 7.54
C ILE A 73 22.52 11.79 7.34
N ASN A 74 21.69 10.76 7.55
CA ASN A 74 22.07 9.37 7.33
C ASN A 74 22.48 9.14 5.87
N ASP A 75 21.72 9.73 4.95
CA ASP A 75 21.90 9.58 3.50
C ASP A 75 22.99 10.51 2.94
N ARG A 76 23.67 11.26 3.81
CA ARG A 76 24.72 12.24 3.46
C ARG A 76 24.24 13.34 2.52
N GLU A 77 22.93 13.61 2.53
CA GLU A 77 22.31 14.64 1.71
C GLU A 77 22.44 16.03 2.33
N MET A 78 22.47 16.07 3.66
CA MET A 78 22.72 17.28 4.44
C MET A 78 23.91 17.06 5.40
N PRO A 79 24.73 18.09 5.61
CA PRO A 79 24.78 19.40 4.94
C PRO A 79 25.21 19.30 3.45
N PRO A 80 25.02 20.34 2.62
CA PRO A 80 25.47 20.31 1.22
C PRO A 80 27.00 20.20 1.10
N GLU A 81 27.51 19.72 -0.04
CA GLU A 81 28.95 19.45 -0.22
C GLU A 81 29.87 20.66 0.02
N ASP A 82 29.38 21.88 -0.23
CA ASP A 82 30.12 23.12 -0.01
C ASP A 82 30.13 23.58 1.46
N ALA A 83 29.42 22.87 2.34
CA ALA A 83 29.36 23.11 3.77
C ALA A 83 30.18 22.09 4.58
N GLU A 84 30.38 22.41 5.85
CA GLU A 84 31.08 21.53 6.79
C GLU A 84 30.29 20.22 6.98
N GLN A 85 30.97 19.08 6.84
CA GLN A 85 30.34 17.75 6.88
C GLN A 85 30.50 17.08 8.25
N PRO A 86 29.42 16.51 8.82
CA PRO A 86 29.52 15.64 9.99
C PRO A 86 30.42 14.43 9.73
N THR A 87 31.15 14.02 10.76
CA THR A 87 31.91 12.76 10.72
C THR A 87 30.96 11.55 10.72
N ASP A 88 31.42 10.39 10.26
CA ASP A 88 30.60 9.16 10.30
C ASP A 88 30.17 8.81 11.74
N GLU A 89 31.02 9.10 12.72
CA GLU A 89 30.71 8.94 14.15
C GLU A 89 29.61 9.91 14.59
N ASP A 90 29.68 11.20 14.21
CA ASP A 90 28.62 12.16 14.54
C ASP A 90 27.29 11.80 13.87
N ARG A 91 27.30 11.23 12.65
CA ARG A 91 26.08 10.76 11.98
C ARG A 91 25.43 9.61 12.73
N VAL A 92 26.23 8.63 13.15
CA VAL A 92 25.75 7.50 13.97
C VAL A 92 25.20 8.02 15.31
N LEU A 93 25.90 8.94 15.96
CA LEU A 93 25.45 9.53 17.23
C LEU A 93 24.17 10.37 17.07
N PHE A 94 24.03 11.14 15.98
CA PHE A 94 22.80 11.88 15.67
C PHE A 94 21.63 10.93 15.41
N ALA A 95 21.84 9.90 14.59
CA ALA A 95 20.83 8.89 14.31
C ALA A 95 20.41 8.16 15.60
N GLN A 96 21.38 7.79 16.44
CA GLN A 96 21.11 7.13 17.71
C GLN A 96 20.41 8.06 18.71
N TRP A 97 20.77 9.34 18.77
CA TRP A 97 20.03 10.35 19.54
C TRP A 97 18.59 10.49 19.06
N TYR A 98 18.36 10.57 17.75
CA TYR A 98 17.02 10.62 17.18
C TYR A 98 16.23 9.36 17.55
N GLN A 99 16.84 8.18 17.40
CA GLN A 99 16.25 6.91 17.79
C GLN A 99 15.92 6.90 19.28
N ASP A 100 16.85 7.22 20.17
CA ASP A 100 16.62 7.17 21.62
C ASP A 100 15.61 8.21 22.10
N LYS A 101 15.67 9.42 21.55
CA LYS A 101 14.85 10.55 21.96
C LYS A 101 13.43 10.47 21.41
N PHE A 102 13.27 10.02 20.17
CA PHE A 102 11.98 10.05 19.46
C PHE A 102 11.44 8.70 19.07
N VAL A 103 12.20 7.61 19.02
CA VAL A 103 11.72 6.31 18.55
C VAL A 103 11.63 5.29 19.69
N ASN A 104 12.74 5.05 20.40
CA ASN A 104 12.84 4.10 21.52
C ASN A 104 12.11 4.58 22.78
N SER A 105 11.89 5.89 22.91
CA SER A 105 11.11 6.50 24.00
C SER A 105 9.60 6.47 23.75
N LEU A 106 9.17 6.17 22.52
CA LEU A 106 7.76 6.10 22.17
C LEU A 106 7.16 4.77 22.63
N GLU A 107 6.12 4.89 23.44
CA GLU A 107 5.14 3.82 23.53
C GLU A 107 4.27 3.83 22.26
N ALA A 108 4.02 2.65 21.70
CA ALA A 108 3.06 2.51 20.62
C ALA A 108 1.71 3.07 21.09
N HIS A 109 1.12 3.97 20.31
CA HIS A 109 -0.22 4.49 20.55
C HIS A 109 -1.08 4.27 19.31
N PRO A 110 -2.38 4.00 19.48
CA PRO A 110 -3.24 3.91 18.33
C PRO A 110 -3.54 5.31 17.80
N GLY A 111 -3.68 5.40 16.49
CA GLY A 111 -3.96 6.68 15.87
C GLY A 111 -5.29 7.31 16.27
N PHE A 112 -5.36 8.63 16.05
CA PHE A 112 -6.56 9.40 16.26
C PHE A 112 -7.72 8.85 15.44
N PHE A 113 -8.86 8.64 16.10
CA PHE A 113 -10.07 8.24 15.43
C PHE A 113 -10.53 9.34 14.46
N ARG A 114 -10.66 8.98 13.18
CA ARG A 114 -11.23 9.82 12.14
C ARG A 114 -12.28 8.99 11.38
N PRO A 115 -13.58 9.35 11.43
CA PRO A 115 -14.55 8.74 10.55
C PRO A 115 -14.09 8.91 9.10
N ARG A 116 -14.15 7.85 8.31
CA ARG A 116 -13.77 7.89 6.90
C ARG A 116 -14.96 7.53 6.03
N ARG A 117 -15.16 8.27 4.95
CA ARG A 117 -16.19 7.96 3.97
C ARG A 117 -15.75 6.73 3.17
N PHE A 118 -16.68 5.95 2.64
CA PHE A 118 -16.31 4.96 1.63
C PHE A 118 -15.59 5.60 0.43
N SER A 119 -14.55 4.93 -0.06
CA SER A 119 -14.09 5.19 -1.42
C SER A 119 -15.18 4.82 -2.44
N ALA A 120 -15.06 5.31 -3.68
CA ALA A 120 -15.99 4.93 -4.75
C ALA A 120 -16.09 3.40 -4.94
N GLU A 121 -14.96 2.68 -4.87
CA GLU A 121 -14.90 1.21 -4.96
C GLU A 121 -15.59 0.53 -3.77
N GLU A 122 -15.27 0.95 -2.54
CA GLU A 122 -15.88 0.40 -1.32
C GLU A 122 -17.40 0.60 -1.33
N TYR A 123 -17.87 1.77 -1.78
CA TYR A 123 -19.30 2.08 -1.89
C TYR A 123 -19.98 1.19 -2.93
N ARG A 124 -19.38 1.01 -4.11
CA ARG A 124 -19.87 0.09 -5.15
C ARG A 124 -20.00 -1.34 -4.63
N ASN A 125 -18.92 -1.88 -4.05
CA ASN A 125 -18.88 -3.25 -3.55
C ASN A 125 -19.93 -3.46 -2.45
N THR A 126 -20.04 -2.49 -1.53
CA THR A 126 -21.02 -2.53 -0.44
C THR A 126 -22.45 -2.54 -0.96
N LEU A 127 -22.79 -1.68 -1.94
CA LEU A 127 -24.10 -1.70 -2.57
C LEU A 127 -24.37 -3.03 -3.29
N GLN A 128 -23.37 -3.54 -4.03
CA GLN A 128 -23.49 -4.81 -4.73
C GLN A 128 -23.78 -5.97 -3.77
N THR A 129 -23.09 -6.04 -2.63
CA THR A 129 -23.33 -7.07 -1.61
C THR A 129 -24.67 -6.87 -0.89
N LEU A 130 -25.10 -5.63 -0.65
CA LEU A 130 -26.39 -5.35 -0.04
C LEU A 130 -27.56 -5.80 -0.92
N PHE A 131 -27.54 -5.43 -2.20
CA PHE A 131 -28.66 -5.62 -3.13
C PHE A 131 -28.56 -6.88 -3.99
N GLY A 132 -27.38 -7.48 -4.11
CA GLY A 132 -27.13 -8.68 -4.92
C GLY A 132 -26.88 -8.39 -6.40
N PHE A 133 -26.70 -7.14 -6.80
CA PHE A 133 -26.42 -6.74 -8.18
C PHE A 133 -25.56 -5.46 -8.23
N ASP A 134 -24.78 -5.30 -9.31
CA ASP A 134 -24.09 -4.03 -9.59
C ASP A 134 -25.04 -3.05 -10.31
N LEU A 135 -24.86 -1.76 -10.07
CA LEU A 135 -25.58 -0.73 -10.79
C LEU A 135 -24.88 -0.49 -12.12
N GLU A 136 -25.53 -0.82 -13.23
CA GLU A 136 -24.95 -0.67 -14.56
C GLU A 136 -25.46 0.58 -15.28
N VAL A 137 -24.61 1.19 -16.09
CA VAL A 137 -25.01 2.30 -16.96
C VAL A 137 -25.88 1.76 -18.08
N GLN A 138 -27.07 2.34 -18.28
CA GLN A 138 -27.92 2.07 -19.45
C GLN A 138 -27.30 2.69 -20.72
N ILE A 139 -26.24 2.07 -21.26
CA ILE A 139 -25.69 2.45 -22.58
C ILE A 139 -26.00 1.33 -23.57
N ILE A 140 -26.65 1.70 -24.67
CA ILE A 140 -26.72 0.90 -25.89
C ILE A 140 -25.28 0.75 -26.40
N GLU A 141 -24.75 -0.47 -26.38
CA GLU A 141 -23.40 -0.80 -26.80
C GLU A 141 -23.07 -0.20 -28.17
N ALA A 142 -22.37 0.94 -28.20
CA ALA A 142 -21.50 1.21 -29.32
C ALA A 142 -20.30 0.26 -29.12
N GLN A 143 -20.18 -0.76 -29.98
CA GLN A 143 -19.22 -1.87 -29.90
C GLN A 143 -17.72 -1.46 -29.88
N GLN A 144 -17.39 -0.17 -29.75
CA GLN A 144 -16.08 0.40 -30.06
C GLN A 144 -15.43 1.19 -28.92
N THR A 145 -16.03 1.29 -27.74
CA THR A 145 -15.42 1.97 -26.59
C THR A 145 -15.43 1.08 -25.35
N VAL A 146 -14.28 0.98 -24.66
CA VAL A 146 -14.23 0.48 -23.29
C VAL A 146 -14.97 1.51 -22.44
N VAL A 147 -16.22 1.24 -22.08
CA VAL A 147 -17.03 2.12 -21.26
C VAL A 147 -17.05 1.57 -19.84
N GLU A 148 -16.87 2.47 -18.86
CA GLU A 148 -17.14 2.16 -17.46
C GLU A 148 -18.57 1.63 -17.32
N ARG A 149 -18.70 0.36 -16.91
CA ARG A 149 -19.99 -0.34 -16.82
C ARG A 149 -20.71 0.03 -15.54
N SER A 150 -19.98 0.27 -14.46
CA SER A 150 -20.57 0.62 -13.16
C SER A 150 -21.04 2.07 -13.16
N LEU A 151 -22.32 2.26 -12.89
CA LEU A 151 -22.93 3.56 -12.68
C LEU A 151 -22.31 4.28 -11.48
N VAL A 152 -21.87 3.54 -10.46
CA VAL A 152 -21.20 4.12 -9.29
C VAL A 152 -19.87 4.74 -9.71
N MET A 153 -19.00 3.97 -10.37
CA MET A 153 -17.67 4.45 -10.80
C MET A 153 -17.77 5.56 -11.86
N LYS A 154 -18.86 5.59 -12.63
CA LYS A 154 -19.11 6.67 -13.59
C LYS A 154 -19.54 7.97 -12.92
N LEU A 155 -20.31 7.91 -11.83
CA LEU A 155 -20.86 9.11 -11.18
C LEU A 155 -19.97 9.63 -10.06
N LEU A 156 -19.46 8.76 -9.20
CA LEU A 156 -18.55 9.15 -8.13
C LEU A 156 -17.15 9.32 -8.71
N PRO A 157 -16.47 10.45 -8.44
CA PRO A 157 -15.08 10.59 -8.83
C PRO A 157 -14.21 9.57 -8.09
N THR A 158 -13.15 9.10 -8.73
CA THR A 158 -12.09 8.39 -8.01
C THR A 158 -11.52 9.31 -6.95
N ASP A 159 -11.52 8.84 -5.71
CA ASP A 159 -10.93 9.57 -4.60
C ASP A 159 -9.42 9.79 -4.89
N PRO A 160 -8.87 11.01 -4.72
CA PRO A 160 -7.45 11.19 -4.82
C PRO A 160 -6.75 10.37 -3.71
N PRO A 161 -5.57 9.79 -3.98
CA PRO A 161 -4.79 9.15 -2.93
C PRO A 161 -4.55 10.10 -1.75
N GLY A 162 -4.78 9.61 -0.52
CA GLY A 162 -4.48 10.35 0.69
C GLY A 162 -2.96 10.44 0.94
N LYS A 163 -2.58 10.89 2.14
CA LYS A 163 -1.15 10.95 2.53
C LYS A 163 -0.50 9.56 2.55
N SER A 164 -1.29 8.49 2.71
CA SER A 164 -0.81 7.11 2.61
C SER A 164 -0.34 6.70 1.20
N GLY A 165 -0.76 7.45 0.17
CA GLY A 165 -0.63 7.02 -1.23
C GLY A 165 -1.76 6.09 -1.70
N PHE A 166 -2.79 5.86 -0.89
CA PHE A 166 -3.95 5.03 -1.24
C PHE A 166 -5.26 5.82 -1.25
N THR A 167 -6.16 5.44 -2.15
CA THR A 167 -7.50 6.04 -2.36
C THR A 167 -8.51 5.63 -1.29
N ASN A 168 -8.23 4.58 -0.52
CA ASN A 168 -9.02 4.22 0.66
C ASN A 168 -8.75 5.16 1.87
N ASP A 169 -7.73 6.03 1.79
CA ASP A 169 -7.45 7.09 2.75
C ASP A 169 -8.30 8.34 2.48
N THR A 170 -9.59 8.28 2.81
CA THR A 170 -10.58 9.30 2.45
C THR A 170 -10.82 10.38 3.52
N HIS A 171 -10.05 10.41 4.61
CA HIS A 171 -10.34 11.28 5.77
C HIS A 171 -10.34 12.78 5.46
N ARG A 172 -9.71 13.20 4.35
CA ARG A 172 -9.66 14.60 3.89
C ARG A 172 -10.61 14.89 2.74
N ASN A 173 -11.38 13.91 2.26
CA ASN A 173 -12.23 14.07 1.07
C ASN A 173 -13.62 14.60 1.49
N PRO A 174 -13.93 15.88 1.23
CA PRO A 174 -15.16 16.49 1.70
C PRO A 174 -16.38 15.93 0.98
N LEU A 175 -17.49 15.80 1.71
CA LEU A 175 -18.79 15.47 1.13
C LEU A 175 -19.41 16.74 0.53
N THR A 176 -19.13 16.99 -0.74
CA THR A 176 -19.70 18.14 -1.46
C THR A 176 -21.19 17.94 -1.73
N SER A 177 -21.92 19.03 -2.00
CA SER A 177 -23.33 18.97 -2.41
C SER A 177 -23.53 18.16 -3.69
N LEU A 178 -22.55 18.18 -4.59
CA LEU A 178 -22.55 17.35 -5.80
C LEU A 178 -22.46 15.86 -5.46
N ILE A 179 -21.47 15.46 -4.65
CA ILE A 179 -21.30 14.06 -4.24
C ILE A 179 -22.54 13.57 -3.47
N TRP A 180 -23.10 14.41 -2.58
CA TRP A 180 -24.35 14.10 -1.88
C TRP A 180 -25.51 13.83 -2.86
N SER A 181 -25.66 14.68 -3.88
CA SER A 181 -26.70 14.50 -4.91
C SER A 181 -26.50 13.21 -5.70
N GLN A 182 -25.25 12.83 -5.99
CA GLN A 182 -24.90 11.58 -6.66
C GLN A 182 -25.21 10.37 -5.78
N TYR A 183 -24.89 10.40 -4.48
CA TYR A 183 -25.29 9.35 -3.54
C TYR A 183 -26.80 9.19 -3.47
N SER A 184 -27.56 10.29 -3.42
CA SER A 184 -29.03 10.22 -3.44
C SER A 184 -29.53 9.57 -4.72
N TYR A 185 -28.98 9.95 -5.88
CA TYR A 185 -29.38 9.37 -7.17
C TYR A 185 -29.05 7.88 -7.26
N LEU A 186 -27.84 7.48 -6.84
CA LEU A 186 -27.43 6.07 -6.82
C LEU A 186 -28.30 5.25 -5.86
N THR A 187 -28.61 5.80 -4.68
CA THR A 187 -29.51 5.17 -3.71
C THR A 187 -30.92 5.00 -4.25
N ASP A 188 -31.47 6.04 -4.88
CA ASP A 188 -32.79 5.97 -5.53
C ASP A 188 -32.78 4.90 -6.63
N THR A 189 -31.75 4.89 -7.48
CA THR A 189 -31.61 3.92 -8.57
C THR A 189 -31.54 2.49 -8.05
N ALA A 190 -30.72 2.23 -7.02
CA ALA A 190 -30.60 0.90 -6.41
C ALA A 190 -31.92 0.43 -5.81
N LEU A 191 -32.61 1.29 -5.05
CA LEU A 191 -33.89 0.95 -4.47
C LEU A 191 -34.95 0.75 -5.55
N ASP A 192 -35.01 1.59 -6.58
CA ASP A 192 -35.96 1.43 -7.69
C ASP A 192 -35.73 0.16 -8.49
N GLN A 193 -34.47 -0.20 -8.76
CA GLN A 193 -34.13 -1.46 -9.41
C GLN A 193 -34.50 -2.65 -8.53
N TRP A 194 -34.16 -2.63 -7.24
CA TRP A 194 -34.45 -3.73 -6.32
C TRP A 194 -35.96 -3.92 -6.12
N PHE A 195 -36.72 -2.86 -5.83
CA PHE A 195 -38.18 -2.91 -5.70
C PHE A 195 -38.91 -3.09 -7.05
N GLY A 196 -38.23 -2.79 -8.16
CA GLY A 196 -38.71 -3.00 -9.53
C GLY A 196 -38.49 -4.42 -10.04
N ALA A 197 -37.50 -5.14 -9.50
CA ALA A 197 -37.16 -6.49 -9.88
C ALA A 197 -38.37 -7.41 -9.73
N GLN A 198 -38.71 -8.12 -10.81
CA GLN A 198 -39.68 -9.22 -10.76
C GLN A 198 -39.05 -10.51 -10.21
N ASP A 199 -37.75 -10.47 -9.91
CA ASP A 199 -36.96 -11.65 -9.59
C ASP A 199 -37.09 -12.02 -8.11
N LEU A 200 -37.65 -13.20 -7.89
CA LEU A 200 -38.17 -13.70 -6.61
C LEU A 200 -37.05 -14.09 -5.63
N ASP A 201 -35.87 -14.37 -6.17
CA ASP A 201 -34.76 -14.96 -5.42
C ASP A 201 -34.04 -13.93 -4.54
N THR A 202 -34.07 -12.64 -4.90
CA THR A 202 -33.39 -11.57 -4.14
C THR A 202 -34.04 -11.29 -2.78
N PHE A 203 -35.33 -11.58 -2.63
CA PHE A 203 -36.11 -11.35 -1.41
C PHE A 203 -36.37 -12.61 -0.60
N SER A 204 -36.26 -13.78 -1.25
CA SER A 204 -36.47 -15.09 -0.64
C SER A 204 -35.65 -15.37 0.63
N PRO A 205 -34.43 -14.82 0.84
CA PRO A 205 -33.71 -14.99 2.09
C PRO A 205 -34.30 -14.20 3.27
N PHE A 206 -35.14 -13.18 2.99
CA PHE A 206 -35.60 -12.21 3.99
C PHE A 206 -37.10 -12.31 4.29
N ILE A 207 -37.90 -12.71 3.30
CA ILE A 207 -39.36 -12.84 3.41
C ILE A 207 -39.86 -14.08 2.65
N ASP A 208 -40.92 -14.71 3.17
CA ASP A 208 -41.54 -15.90 2.54
C ASP A 208 -42.30 -15.56 1.25
N SER A 209 -42.58 -14.28 1.01
CA SER A 209 -43.38 -13.84 -0.12
C SER A 209 -42.56 -13.59 -1.37
N LYS A 210 -43.09 -14.14 -2.46
CA LYS A 210 -42.60 -13.99 -3.82
C LYS A 210 -43.10 -12.70 -4.48
N ASN A 211 -43.52 -11.68 -3.73
CA ASN A 211 -43.81 -10.37 -4.32
C ASN A 211 -43.78 -9.25 -3.28
N ILE A 212 -42.96 -8.23 -3.54
CA ILE A 212 -42.94 -7.04 -2.71
C ILE A 212 -44.09 -6.06 -2.97
N LYS A 213 -44.62 -5.96 -4.19
CA LYS A 213 -45.64 -4.94 -4.52
C LYS A 213 -47.03 -5.19 -3.90
N GLY A 214 -47.22 -6.32 -3.21
CA GLY A 214 -48.47 -6.70 -2.54
C GLY A 214 -48.28 -7.24 -1.13
N SER A 215 -47.10 -7.09 -0.52
CA SER A 215 -46.84 -7.64 0.80
C SER A 215 -47.58 -6.84 1.90
N SER A 216 -47.93 -7.54 2.96
CA SER A 216 -48.50 -7.02 4.19
C SER A 216 -47.52 -6.11 4.94
N HIS A 217 -48.05 -5.32 5.88
CA HIS A 217 -47.24 -4.61 6.90
C HIS A 217 -46.23 -5.52 7.59
N ARG A 218 -46.56 -6.82 7.77
CA ARG A 218 -45.67 -7.82 8.36
C ARG A 218 -44.41 -8.02 7.52
N GLU A 219 -44.55 -8.26 6.22
CA GLU A 219 -43.41 -8.49 5.33
C GLU A 219 -42.55 -7.23 5.16
N ALA A 220 -43.17 -6.05 5.10
CA ALA A 220 -42.42 -4.79 5.09
C ALA A 220 -41.59 -4.59 6.36
N THR A 221 -42.16 -4.96 7.52
CA THR A 221 -41.48 -4.90 8.82
C THR A 221 -40.35 -5.94 8.91
N GLN A 222 -40.58 -7.17 8.42
CA GLN A 222 -39.57 -8.24 8.37
C GLN A 222 -38.38 -7.84 7.50
N LEU A 223 -38.65 -7.32 6.29
CA LEU A 223 -37.59 -6.87 5.38
C LEU A 223 -36.78 -5.74 6.01
N LEU A 224 -37.44 -4.74 6.60
CA LEU A 224 -36.75 -3.63 7.25
C LEU A 224 -35.87 -4.12 8.41
N SER A 225 -36.40 -5.03 9.25
CA SER A 225 -35.66 -5.60 10.38
C SER A 225 -34.45 -6.43 9.94
N ALA A 226 -34.53 -7.14 8.81
CA ALA A 226 -33.43 -7.94 8.30
C ALA A 226 -32.36 -7.09 7.60
N PHE A 227 -32.76 -5.99 6.96
CA PHE A 227 -31.88 -5.22 6.09
C PHE A 227 -31.14 -4.08 6.81
N LEU A 228 -31.75 -3.44 7.82
CA LEU A 228 -31.10 -2.36 8.56
C LEU A 228 -29.77 -2.79 9.21
N PRO A 229 -29.65 -3.98 9.85
CA PRO A 229 -28.37 -4.42 10.39
C PRO A 229 -27.28 -4.60 9.32
N ARG A 230 -27.66 -4.98 8.10
CA ARG A 230 -26.73 -5.11 6.96
C ARG A 230 -26.25 -3.73 6.48
N ILE A 231 -27.15 -2.75 6.36
CA ILE A 231 -26.80 -1.37 6.02
C ILE A 231 -25.80 -0.81 7.04
N PHE A 232 -26.10 -0.94 8.33
CA PHE A 232 -25.26 -0.39 9.39
C PHE A 232 -24.10 -1.29 9.79
N ARG A 233 -23.97 -2.49 9.18
CA ARG A 233 -22.97 -3.52 9.48
C ARG A 233 -22.93 -3.93 10.95
N ARG A 234 -24.04 -3.74 11.66
CA ARG A 234 -24.20 -4.04 13.09
C ARG A 234 -25.66 -4.04 13.53
N PRO A 235 -26.01 -4.69 14.66
CA PRO A 235 -27.32 -4.57 15.27
C PRO A 235 -27.66 -3.12 15.63
N LEU A 236 -28.91 -2.73 15.40
CA LEU A 236 -29.40 -1.42 15.80
C LEU A 236 -29.75 -1.42 17.29
N VAL A 237 -29.71 -0.21 17.87
CA VAL A 237 -30.31 0.02 19.19
C VAL A 237 -31.80 -0.36 19.12
N PRO A 238 -32.32 -1.23 20.02
CA PRO A 238 -33.69 -1.74 19.93
C PRO A 238 -34.76 -0.65 19.82
N GLN A 239 -34.57 0.47 20.52
CA GLN A 239 -35.48 1.61 20.49
C GLN A 239 -35.52 2.27 19.10
N ASP A 240 -34.37 2.42 18.44
CA ASP A 240 -34.29 3.01 17.10
C ASP A 240 -34.91 2.09 16.05
N LEU A 241 -34.70 0.78 16.18
CA LEU A 241 -35.34 -0.22 15.34
C LEU A 241 -36.85 -0.16 15.50
N GLU A 242 -37.37 -0.26 16.74
CA GLU A 242 -38.82 -0.26 16.98
C GLU A 242 -39.49 1.01 16.47
N ALA A 243 -38.86 2.18 16.67
CA ALA A 243 -39.39 3.44 16.15
C ALA A 243 -39.52 3.44 14.61
N ARG A 244 -38.59 2.81 13.89
CA ARG A 244 -38.65 2.65 12.42
C ARG A 244 -39.72 1.64 12.02
N LEU A 245 -39.81 0.51 12.72
CA LEU A 245 -40.81 -0.52 12.48
C LEU A 245 -42.23 0.01 12.70
N GLU A 246 -42.48 0.79 13.76
CA GLU A 246 -43.78 1.40 14.05
C GLU A 246 -44.24 2.38 12.96
N ARG A 247 -43.31 3.12 12.34
CA ARG A 247 -43.65 3.97 11.17
C ARG A 247 -44.12 3.14 9.97
N VAL A 248 -43.52 1.97 9.74
CA VAL A 248 -43.98 1.05 8.69
C VAL A 248 -45.33 0.43 9.06
N LYS A 249 -45.51 -0.05 10.30
CA LYS A 249 -46.75 -0.67 10.78
C LYS A 249 -47.95 0.28 10.74
N SER A 250 -47.75 1.57 11.03
CA SER A 250 -48.80 2.59 11.03
C SER A 250 -49.05 3.24 9.67
N ALA A 251 -48.23 2.94 8.66
CA ALA A 251 -48.33 3.55 7.34
C ALA A 251 -49.58 3.11 6.58
N ARG A 252 -50.23 4.06 5.88
CA ARG A 252 -51.27 3.74 4.88
C ARG A 252 -50.69 2.97 3.69
N ASN A 253 -49.45 3.28 3.31
CA ASN A 253 -48.69 2.57 2.28
C ASN A 253 -47.35 2.12 2.90
N PRO A 254 -47.28 0.90 3.46
CA PRO A 254 -46.07 0.40 4.14
C PRO A 254 -44.86 0.32 3.21
N PHE A 255 -45.04 0.09 1.91
CA PHE A 255 -43.94 0.05 0.94
C PHE A 255 -43.30 1.40 0.69
N ALA A 256 -44.11 2.44 0.55
CA ALA A 256 -43.59 3.78 0.37
C ALA A 256 -42.76 4.21 1.59
N VAL A 257 -43.22 3.87 2.80
CA VAL A 257 -42.49 4.16 4.04
C VAL A 257 -41.26 3.28 4.18
N LEU A 258 -41.33 1.99 3.85
CA LEU A 258 -40.17 1.09 3.81
C LEU A 258 -39.06 1.62 2.89
N LYS A 259 -39.39 1.98 1.63
CA LYS A 259 -38.41 2.55 0.70
C LYS A 259 -37.81 3.85 1.23
N HIS A 260 -38.64 4.69 1.88
CA HIS A 260 -38.18 5.93 2.51
C HIS A 260 -37.21 5.66 3.69
N GLU A 261 -37.52 4.71 4.58
CA GLU A 261 -36.66 4.32 5.69
C GLU A 261 -35.32 3.76 5.20
N MET A 262 -35.34 2.92 4.17
CA MET A 262 -34.12 2.38 3.56
C MET A 262 -33.26 3.47 2.92
N LYS A 263 -33.88 4.39 2.16
CA LYS A 263 -33.17 5.56 1.61
C LYS A 263 -32.57 6.41 2.72
N ALA A 264 -33.32 6.69 3.78
CA ALA A 264 -32.82 7.46 4.91
C ALA A 264 -31.63 6.78 5.60
N ALA A 265 -31.64 5.45 5.71
CA ALA A 265 -30.52 4.68 6.25
C ALA A 265 -29.28 4.72 5.33
N LEU A 266 -29.46 4.49 4.02
CA LEU A 266 -28.39 4.53 3.01
C LEU A 266 -27.82 5.94 2.78
N MET A 267 -28.56 6.99 3.10
CA MET A 267 -28.07 8.37 3.04
C MET A 267 -27.50 8.85 4.38
N SER A 268 -27.52 8.05 5.43
CA SER A 268 -27.07 8.48 6.76
C SER A 268 -25.54 8.42 6.91
N PRO A 269 -24.95 9.24 7.80
CA PRO A 269 -23.53 9.12 8.14
C PRO A 269 -23.14 7.71 8.62
N GLY A 270 -24.04 7.02 9.32
CA GLY A 270 -23.82 5.65 9.79
C GLY A 270 -23.65 4.61 8.69
N PHE A 271 -24.15 4.89 7.47
CA PHE A 271 -23.88 4.07 6.30
C PHE A 271 -22.65 4.56 5.55
N LEU A 272 -22.61 5.86 5.21
CA LEU A 272 -21.60 6.45 4.32
C LEU A 272 -20.20 6.49 4.95
N TYR A 273 -20.10 6.48 6.28
CA TYR A 273 -18.83 6.54 7.01
C TYR A 273 -18.57 5.28 7.83
N ARG A 274 -17.33 4.84 7.77
CA ARG A 274 -16.75 3.76 8.55
C ARG A 274 -16.34 4.25 9.93
N GLY A 275 -16.47 3.40 10.96
CA GLY A 275 -16.19 3.75 12.36
C GLY A 275 -17.17 4.71 13.04
N PHE A 276 -18.10 5.31 12.30
CA PHE A 276 -18.98 6.37 12.82
C PHE A 276 -19.91 5.89 13.95
N LEU A 277 -20.32 4.62 13.89
CA LEU A 277 -21.32 4.03 14.79
C LEU A 277 -20.75 3.52 16.11
N MET A 278 -19.43 3.41 16.24
CA MET A 278 -18.80 2.96 17.49
C MET A 278 -19.01 4.01 18.59
N ARG A 279 -19.30 3.56 19.81
CA ARG A 279 -19.35 4.46 20.97
C ARG A 279 -17.94 4.97 21.28
N ARG A 280 -17.81 6.28 21.37
CA ARG A 280 -16.54 6.99 21.57
C ARG A 280 -16.48 7.61 22.96
N GLN A 281 -15.34 7.46 23.63
CA GLN A 281 -15.04 8.09 24.92
C GLN A 281 -13.96 9.16 24.72
N PRO A 282 -14.35 10.46 24.71
CA PRO A 282 -13.39 11.54 24.47
C PRO A 282 -12.23 11.54 25.47
N GLY A 283 -11.02 11.76 24.97
CA GLY A 283 -9.79 11.87 25.76
C GLY A 283 -9.18 10.53 26.20
N ILE A 284 -9.69 9.39 25.72
CA ILE A 284 -9.28 8.06 26.18
C ILE A 284 -8.89 7.19 24.98
N GLN A 285 -7.78 6.45 25.14
CA GLN A 285 -7.44 5.30 24.29
C GLN A 285 -8.41 4.16 24.59
N GLN A 286 -9.12 3.68 23.59
CA GLN A 286 -10.07 2.58 23.74
C GLN A 286 -9.90 1.53 22.65
N ARG A 287 -10.24 0.28 22.99
CA ARG A 287 -10.45 -0.77 21.99
C ARG A 287 -11.59 -0.39 21.06
N VAL A 288 -11.45 -0.79 19.80
CA VAL A 288 -12.60 -0.77 18.91
C VAL A 288 -13.62 -1.82 19.33
N ASP A 289 -14.90 -1.56 19.09
CA ASP A 289 -15.93 -2.56 19.37
C ASP A 289 -15.89 -3.70 18.33
N ALA A 290 -16.54 -4.82 18.65
CA ALA A 290 -16.47 -6.03 17.83
C ALA A 290 -16.95 -5.82 16.39
N HIS A 291 -17.92 -4.94 16.17
CA HIS A 291 -18.45 -4.66 14.83
C HIS A 291 -17.51 -3.76 14.03
N GLU A 292 -16.89 -2.77 14.68
CA GLU A 292 -15.84 -1.97 14.06
C GLU A 292 -14.62 -2.83 13.70
N TYR A 293 -14.24 -3.79 14.55
CA TYR A 293 -13.16 -4.73 14.24
C TYR A 293 -13.47 -5.61 13.02
N ALA A 294 -14.69 -6.16 12.96
CA ALA A 294 -15.17 -6.91 11.79
C ALA A 294 -15.18 -6.05 10.51
N GLU A 295 -15.59 -4.78 10.63
CA GLU A 295 -15.57 -3.83 9.51
C GLU A 295 -14.14 -3.49 9.07
N ARG A 296 -13.20 -3.33 10.00
CA ARG A 296 -11.78 -3.13 9.65
C ARG A 296 -11.24 -4.34 8.88
N LEU A 297 -11.52 -5.55 9.35
CA LEU A 297 -11.09 -6.80 8.71
C LEU A 297 -11.69 -6.95 7.30
N SER A 298 -13.01 -6.78 7.16
CA SER A 298 -13.71 -6.98 5.89
C SER A 298 -13.23 -6.01 4.81
N TYR A 299 -13.14 -4.72 5.11
CA TYR A 299 -12.75 -3.74 4.11
C TYR A 299 -11.24 -3.74 3.85
N PHE A 300 -10.42 -4.19 4.80
CA PHE A 300 -9.00 -4.40 4.54
C PHE A 300 -8.80 -5.50 3.48
N LEU A 301 -9.42 -6.66 3.68
CA LEU A 301 -9.19 -7.82 2.83
C LEU A 301 -10.07 -7.86 1.56
N TRP A 302 -11.28 -7.32 1.63
CA TRP A 302 -12.28 -7.42 0.56
C TRP A 302 -12.73 -6.08 -0.02
N GLY A 303 -12.40 -4.95 0.62
CA GLY A 303 -12.93 -3.64 0.20
C GLY A 303 -14.46 -3.60 0.21
N ASP A 304 -15.07 -4.38 1.10
CA ASP A 304 -16.52 -4.62 1.15
C ASP A 304 -16.97 -4.88 2.59
N MET A 305 -18.29 -4.84 2.81
CA MET A 305 -18.92 -5.07 4.11
C MET A 305 -18.65 -6.48 4.66
N PRO A 306 -18.63 -6.66 6.00
CA PRO A 306 -18.52 -7.97 6.61
C PRO A 306 -19.69 -8.85 6.19
N ASP A 307 -19.42 -10.14 5.96
CA ASP A 307 -20.46 -11.11 5.67
C ASP A 307 -21.19 -11.55 6.95
N THR A 308 -22.22 -12.38 6.80
CA THR A 308 -23.05 -12.82 7.93
C THR A 308 -22.23 -13.52 9.01
N GLU A 309 -21.30 -14.38 8.61
CA GLU A 309 -20.44 -15.11 9.55
C GLU A 309 -19.59 -14.15 10.40
N LEU A 310 -18.93 -13.17 9.77
CA LEU A 310 -18.11 -12.21 10.50
C LEU A 310 -18.96 -11.26 11.37
N MET A 311 -20.16 -10.88 10.91
CA MET A 311 -21.11 -10.11 11.72
C MET A 311 -21.62 -10.89 12.94
N ASP A 312 -21.85 -12.20 12.79
CA ASP A 312 -22.32 -13.08 13.87
C ASP A 312 -21.23 -13.30 14.92
N LEU A 313 -19.98 -13.51 14.49
CA LEU A 313 -18.81 -13.60 15.39
C LEU A 313 -18.60 -12.29 16.16
N ALA A 314 -18.82 -11.14 15.50
CA ALA A 314 -18.79 -9.83 16.15
C ALA A 314 -19.91 -9.67 17.18
N ALA A 315 -21.14 -10.10 16.85
CA ALA A 315 -22.27 -10.06 17.77
C ALA A 315 -22.08 -10.96 18.99
N GLN A 316 -21.36 -12.07 18.84
CA GLN A 316 -20.99 -12.99 19.93
C GLN A 316 -19.81 -12.46 20.78
N GLY A 317 -19.06 -11.48 20.28
CA GLY A 317 -17.90 -10.90 20.97
C GLY A 317 -16.61 -11.72 20.87
N VAL A 318 -16.60 -12.79 20.07
CA VAL A 318 -15.45 -13.72 19.91
C VAL A 318 -14.53 -13.33 18.75
N VAL A 319 -14.91 -12.35 17.94
CA VAL A 319 -14.14 -11.90 16.76
C VAL A 319 -12.71 -11.40 17.07
N PHE A 320 -12.39 -11.18 18.35
CA PHE A 320 -11.05 -10.77 18.80
C PHE A 320 -10.13 -11.93 19.19
N GLU A 321 -10.66 -13.15 19.30
CA GLU A 321 -9.90 -14.33 19.70
C GLU A 321 -8.92 -14.72 18.59
N SER A 322 -7.66 -14.97 18.95
CA SER A 322 -6.59 -15.20 17.97
C SER A 322 -6.86 -16.36 17.01
N ASP A 323 -7.41 -17.47 17.51
CA ASP A 323 -7.73 -18.63 16.68
C ASP A 323 -8.87 -18.32 15.69
N VAL A 324 -9.90 -17.59 16.14
CA VAL A 324 -11.01 -17.13 15.30
C VAL A 324 -10.51 -16.17 14.22
N VAL A 325 -9.63 -15.23 14.58
CA VAL A 325 -9.02 -14.29 13.63
C VAL A 325 -8.22 -15.03 12.55
N ALA A 326 -7.42 -16.03 12.94
CA ALA A 326 -6.64 -16.82 12.00
C ALA A 326 -7.53 -17.62 11.04
N GLU A 327 -8.56 -18.29 11.55
CA GLU A 327 -9.53 -19.02 10.73
C GLU A 327 -10.27 -18.09 9.75
N GLN A 328 -10.70 -16.92 10.23
CA GLN A 328 -11.39 -15.94 9.39
C GLN A 328 -10.46 -15.33 8.34
N LEU A 329 -9.20 -15.04 8.66
CA LEU A 329 -8.23 -14.58 7.65
C LEU A 329 -8.11 -15.61 6.52
N ASP A 330 -7.89 -16.89 6.86
CA ASP A 330 -7.72 -17.96 5.86
C ASP A 330 -8.96 -18.12 4.98
N ARG A 331 -10.15 -18.17 5.60
CA ARG A 331 -11.43 -18.21 4.91
C ARG A 331 -11.60 -17.01 3.97
N MET A 332 -11.25 -15.81 4.46
CA MET A 332 -11.41 -14.58 3.70
C MET A 332 -10.43 -14.47 2.53
N LEU A 333 -9.19 -14.96 2.68
CA LEU A 333 -8.20 -15.01 1.60
C LEU A 333 -8.61 -16.00 0.50
N GLN A 334 -9.31 -17.09 0.85
CA GLN A 334 -9.85 -18.06 -0.12
C GLN A 334 -11.11 -17.57 -0.87
N SER A 335 -11.75 -16.50 -0.40
CA SER A 335 -12.90 -15.89 -1.06
C SER A 335 -12.47 -15.16 -2.33
N SER A 336 -13.30 -15.20 -3.38
CA SER A 336 -13.06 -14.40 -4.59
C SER A 336 -12.97 -12.89 -4.32
N LYS A 337 -13.54 -12.43 -3.20
CA LYS A 337 -13.46 -11.02 -2.77
C LYS A 337 -12.03 -10.60 -2.37
N SER A 338 -11.15 -11.52 -1.98
CA SER A 338 -9.74 -11.20 -1.63
C SER A 338 -8.94 -10.68 -2.82
N ARG A 339 -9.47 -10.86 -4.03
CA ARG A 339 -8.94 -10.24 -5.24
C ARG A 339 -8.80 -8.72 -5.12
N TYR A 340 -9.64 -8.09 -4.30
CA TYR A 340 -9.54 -6.67 -3.97
C TYR A 340 -8.15 -6.25 -3.47
N LEU A 341 -7.46 -7.07 -2.66
CA LEU A 341 -6.11 -6.75 -2.20
C LEU A 341 -5.15 -6.54 -3.38
N SER A 342 -5.15 -7.45 -4.35
CA SER A 342 -4.34 -7.24 -5.55
C SER A 342 -4.84 -6.04 -6.37
N GLU A 343 -6.14 -5.95 -6.65
CA GLU A 343 -6.71 -4.96 -7.57
C GLU A 343 -6.64 -3.52 -7.06
N SER A 344 -6.76 -3.33 -5.74
CA SER A 344 -6.71 -2.02 -5.12
C SER A 344 -5.32 -1.74 -4.54
N PHE A 345 -4.83 -2.56 -3.60
CA PHE A 345 -3.55 -2.29 -2.92
C PHE A 345 -2.35 -2.39 -3.87
N ALA A 346 -2.16 -3.50 -4.59
CA ALA A 346 -0.98 -3.63 -5.46
C ALA A 346 -1.02 -2.68 -6.67
N SER A 347 -2.21 -2.40 -7.21
CA SER A 347 -2.38 -1.44 -8.29
C SER A 347 -1.89 -0.04 -7.91
N GLN A 348 -2.21 0.40 -6.68
CA GLN A 348 -1.84 1.73 -6.18
C GLN A 348 -0.41 1.78 -5.67
N TRP A 349 0.04 0.75 -4.94
CA TRP A 349 1.42 0.68 -4.46
C TRP A 349 2.42 0.74 -5.62
N PHE A 350 2.19 -0.05 -6.68
CA PHE A 350 3.09 -0.10 -7.84
C PHE A 350 2.76 0.90 -8.95
N SER A 351 1.73 1.73 -8.80
CA SER A 351 1.28 2.69 -9.83
C SER A 351 0.97 2.04 -11.18
N LEU A 352 0.23 0.93 -11.17
CA LEU A 352 -0.08 0.13 -12.39
C LEU A 352 -0.98 0.85 -13.40
N SER A 353 -1.51 2.03 -13.06
CA SER A 353 -2.15 2.95 -14.01
C SER A 353 -1.19 3.36 -15.14
N ASP A 354 0.10 3.50 -14.81
CA ASP A 354 1.10 4.09 -15.70
C ASP A 354 1.48 3.16 -16.86
N ILE A 355 1.08 1.87 -16.77
CA ILE A 355 1.11 0.92 -17.87
C ILE A 355 0.34 1.45 -19.09
N ASP A 356 -0.72 2.24 -18.88
CA ASP A 356 -1.52 2.79 -19.98
C ASP A 356 -0.72 3.80 -20.82
N GLU A 357 0.23 4.51 -20.22
CA GLU A 357 1.16 5.40 -20.92
C GLU A 357 2.26 4.62 -21.64
N GLY A 358 2.70 3.52 -20.99
CA GLY A 358 3.70 2.57 -21.47
C GLY A 358 3.28 1.75 -22.68
N VAL A 359 2.01 1.34 -22.74
CA VAL A 359 1.50 0.29 -23.64
C VAL A 359 0.17 0.69 -24.28
N ARG A 360 0.21 1.04 -25.57
CA ARG A 360 -0.98 1.51 -26.31
C ARG A 360 -1.98 0.43 -26.68
N GLN A 361 -1.55 -0.83 -26.82
CA GLN A 361 -2.43 -1.92 -27.26
C GLN A 361 -3.28 -2.39 -26.09
N VAL A 362 -4.59 -2.08 -26.12
CA VAL A 362 -5.52 -2.33 -25.00
C VAL A 362 -5.52 -3.79 -24.50
N PRO A 363 -5.53 -4.83 -25.35
CA PRO A 363 -5.47 -6.20 -24.83
C PRO A 363 -4.13 -6.55 -24.16
N VAL A 364 -3.03 -5.98 -24.63
CA VAL A 364 -1.69 -6.25 -24.10
C VAL A 364 -1.47 -5.52 -22.78
N ARG A 365 -1.87 -4.24 -22.68
CA ARG A 365 -1.75 -3.47 -21.44
C ARG A 365 -2.57 -4.11 -20.31
N GLU A 366 -3.76 -4.62 -20.63
CA GLU A 366 -4.61 -5.27 -19.63
C GLU A 366 -3.97 -6.54 -19.11
N VAL A 367 -3.45 -7.39 -20.00
CA VAL A 367 -2.72 -8.59 -19.61
C VAL A 367 -1.45 -8.29 -18.80
N MET A 368 -0.72 -7.23 -19.14
CA MET A 368 0.46 -6.82 -18.39
C MET A 368 0.10 -6.36 -16.97
N ARG A 369 -1.03 -5.66 -16.81
CA ARG A 369 -1.58 -5.32 -15.50
C ARG A 369 -2.03 -6.57 -14.75
N SER A 370 -2.85 -7.42 -15.38
CA SER A 370 -3.37 -8.65 -14.77
C SER A 370 -2.23 -9.56 -14.28
N GLN A 371 -1.11 -9.65 -15.01
CA GLN A 371 0.07 -10.41 -14.57
C GLN A 371 0.58 -9.98 -13.19
N VAL A 372 0.68 -8.68 -12.93
CA VAL A 372 1.14 -8.17 -11.63
C VAL A 372 0.08 -8.47 -10.55
N LEU A 373 -1.19 -8.25 -10.88
CA LEU A 373 -2.31 -8.50 -9.95
C LEU A 373 -2.43 -9.99 -9.57
N ASP A 374 -2.30 -10.89 -10.54
CA ASP A 374 -2.34 -12.34 -10.34
C ASP A 374 -1.16 -12.83 -9.50
N PHE A 375 0.02 -12.26 -9.72
CA PHE A 375 1.19 -12.54 -8.91
C PHE A 375 1.02 -12.09 -7.45
N MET A 376 0.55 -10.86 -7.23
CA MET A 376 0.29 -10.37 -5.87
C MET A 376 -0.82 -11.16 -5.18
N HIS A 377 -1.88 -11.53 -5.91
CA HIS A 377 -2.92 -12.39 -5.36
C HIS A 377 -2.37 -13.76 -4.94
N TYR A 378 -1.48 -14.36 -5.74
CA TYR A 378 -0.75 -15.56 -5.39
C TYR A 378 0.09 -15.38 -4.12
N LEU A 379 0.83 -14.28 -3.99
CA LEU A 379 1.62 -14.00 -2.79
C LEU A 379 0.73 -13.91 -1.54
N PHE A 380 -0.41 -13.24 -1.62
CA PHE A 380 -1.34 -13.08 -0.49
C PHE A 380 -2.09 -14.35 -0.10
N THR A 381 -2.36 -15.26 -1.05
CA THR A 381 -3.30 -16.37 -0.83
C THR A 381 -2.63 -17.75 -0.72
N GLU A 382 -1.39 -17.90 -1.17
CA GLU A 382 -0.66 -19.18 -1.14
C GLU A 382 0.47 -19.20 -0.09
N ASP A 383 0.37 -18.38 0.96
CA ASP A 383 1.29 -18.38 2.11
C ASP A 383 2.78 -18.23 1.69
N ARG A 384 3.04 -17.23 0.84
CA ARG A 384 4.36 -17.02 0.24
C ARG A 384 5.25 -16.11 1.09
N PRO A 385 6.58 -16.31 1.12
CA PRO A 385 7.49 -15.43 1.85
C PRO A 385 7.50 -14.03 1.24
N LEU A 386 7.71 -13.00 2.08
CA LEU A 386 7.65 -11.59 1.63
C LEU A 386 8.62 -11.30 0.46
N MET A 387 9.83 -11.86 0.54
CA MET A 387 10.91 -11.61 -0.42
C MET A 387 10.71 -12.30 -1.78
N GLU A 388 9.71 -13.20 -1.92
CA GLU A 388 9.34 -13.74 -3.23
C GLU A 388 8.83 -12.63 -4.18
N LEU A 389 8.45 -11.47 -3.64
CA LEU A 389 8.20 -10.26 -4.43
C LEU A 389 9.37 -9.90 -5.36
N ILE A 390 10.61 -10.07 -4.89
CA ILE A 390 11.84 -9.66 -5.59
C ILE A 390 12.27 -10.73 -6.59
N ASP A 391 12.21 -12.00 -6.19
CA ASP A 391 12.61 -13.12 -7.03
C ASP A 391 11.68 -14.31 -6.78
N SER A 392 11.06 -14.80 -7.85
CA SER A 392 10.13 -15.92 -7.81
C SER A 392 10.36 -16.79 -9.02
N ASP A 393 10.22 -18.10 -8.83
CA ASP A 393 10.21 -19.07 -9.90
C ASP A 393 8.80 -19.28 -10.49
N VAL A 394 7.81 -18.51 -10.06
CA VAL A 394 6.43 -18.52 -10.57
C VAL A 394 6.14 -17.23 -11.34
N SER A 395 5.39 -17.34 -12.44
CA SER A 395 4.84 -16.18 -13.15
C SER A 395 3.45 -16.46 -13.70
N PHE A 396 2.73 -15.39 -14.03
CA PHE A 396 1.39 -15.43 -14.59
C PHE A 396 1.43 -14.88 -16.01
N VAL A 397 1.25 -15.76 -16.99
CA VAL A 397 1.53 -15.43 -18.40
C VAL A 397 0.33 -15.73 -19.27
N SER A 398 -0.01 -14.77 -20.14
CA SER A 398 -1.02 -14.95 -21.18
C SER A 398 -0.35 -15.07 -22.55
N PRO A 399 -0.99 -15.73 -23.53
CA PRO A 399 -0.53 -15.79 -24.92
C PRO A 399 -0.12 -14.44 -25.52
N LEU A 400 -0.72 -13.33 -25.08
CA LEU A 400 -0.39 -11.98 -25.59
C LEU A 400 1.01 -11.49 -25.18
N ILE A 401 1.54 -11.97 -24.06
CA ILE A 401 2.87 -11.61 -23.54
C ILE A 401 3.82 -12.81 -23.48
N ALA A 402 3.40 -13.98 -23.97
CA ALA A 402 4.16 -15.22 -23.97
C ALA A 402 5.56 -15.12 -24.62
N LYS A 403 5.75 -14.18 -25.54
CA LYS A 403 7.06 -13.93 -26.18
C LYS A 403 8.16 -13.52 -25.18
N HIS A 404 7.80 -12.97 -24.02
CA HIS A 404 8.74 -12.54 -22.98
C HIS A 404 9.28 -13.69 -22.12
N TYR A 405 8.72 -14.90 -22.27
CA TYR A 405 8.95 -16.07 -21.40
C TYR A 405 9.54 -17.29 -22.14
N GLY A 406 10.39 -17.02 -23.13
CA GLY A 406 11.27 -18.03 -23.76
C GLY A 406 10.62 -19.39 -24.05
N LYS A 407 11.18 -20.46 -23.48
CA LYS A 407 10.65 -21.83 -23.59
C LYS A 407 9.58 -22.14 -22.53
N ASP A 408 9.54 -21.40 -21.42
CA ASP A 408 8.56 -21.60 -20.35
C ASP A 408 7.13 -21.34 -20.84
N ARG A 409 6.96 -20.46 -21.85
CA ARG A 409 5.68 -20.25 -22.54
C ARG A 409 5.03 -21.52 -23.12
N ASN A 410 5.80 -22.60 -23.31
CA ASN A 410 5.26 -23.87 -23.81
C ASN A 410 4.36 -24.58 -22.79
N GLN A 411 4.36 -24.14 -21.52
CA GLN A 411 3.45 -24.60 -20.48
C GLN A 411 2.02 -24.06 -20.66
N LEU A 412 1.84 -22.98 -21.44
CA LEU A 412 0.54 -22.36 -21.65
C LEU A 412 -0.42 -23.30 -22.37
N LYS A 413 -1.62 -23.47 -21.80
CA LYS A 413 -2.72 -24.14 -22.50
C LYS A 413 -3.14 -23.28 -23.70
N PRO A 414 -3.39 -23.89 -24.86
CA PRO A 414 -3.84 -23.17 -26.04
C PRO A 414 -5.11 -22.37 -25.75
N TYR A 415 -5.05 -21.07 -25.98
CA TYR A 415 -6.20 -20.19 -25.90
C TYR A 415 -6.82 -20.01 -27.30
N ARG A 416 -8.14 -20.14 -27.40
CA ARG A 416 -8.87 -19.91 -28.65
C ARG A 416 -9.73 -18.67 -28.48
N LYS A 417 -9.35 -17.58 -29.17
CA LYS A 417 -10.16 -16.36 -29.26
C LYS A 417 -11.57 -16.71 -29.74
N GLN A 418 -12.59 -16.24 -29.03
CA GLN A 418 -13.97 -16.48 -29.46
C GLN A 418 -14.28 -15.66 -30.73
N LYS A 419 -15.00 -16.27 -31.67
CA LYS A 419 -15.42 -15.56 -32.91
C LYS A 419 -16.43 -14.48 -32.57
N GLY A 420 -16.23 -13.28 -33.13
CA GLY A 420 -17.15 -12.14 -32.97
C GLY A 420 -16.81 -11.18 -31.83
N ILE A 421 -15.72 -11.41 -31.08
CA ILE A 421 -15.25 -10.49 -30.02
C ILE A 421 -14.08 -9.66 -30.55
N GLU A 422 -14.23 -8.34 -30.64
CA GLU A 422 -13.16 -7.44 -31.12
C GLU A 422 -12.04 -7.30 -30.08
N LEU A 423 -12.40 -7.02 -28.82
CA LEU A 423 -11.50 -6.91 -27.66
C LEU A 423 -11.85 -8.00 -26.64
N GLU A 424 -10.93 -8.93 -26.40
CA GLU A 424 -11.09 -10.01 -25.42
C GLU A 424 -9.98 -9.91 -24.38
N ILE A 425 -10.34 -9.93 -23.09
CA ILE A 425 -9.37 -10.03 -22.00
C ILE A 425 -8.89 -11.48 -21.98
N VAL A 426 -7.60 -11.68 -22.27
CA VAL A 426 -7.01 -13.02 -22.33
C VAL A 426 -6.43 -13.35 -20.95
N PRO A 427 -7.00 -14.32 -20.21
CA PRO A 427 -6.55 -14.60 -18.86
C PRO A 427 -5.10 -15.06 -18.84
N THR A 428 -4.39 -14.71 -17.77
CA THR A 428 -3.06 -15.26 -17.51
C THR A 428 -3.18 -16.72 -17.05
N GLN A 429 -2.09 -17.46 -17.18
CA GLN A 429 -1.95 -18.81 -16.66
C GLN A 429 -0.67 -18.87 -15.84
N ARG A 430 -0.75 -19.49 -14.67
CA ARG A 430 0.42 -19.79 -13.84
C ARG A 430 1.39 -20.68 -14.62
N ILE A 431 2.67 -20.31 -14.62
CA ILE A 431 3.77 -21.10 -15.17
C ILE A 431 4.93 -21.12 -14.19
N GLN A 432 5.78 -22.14 -14.30
CA GLN A 432 7.06 -22.21 -13.62
C GLN A 432 8.17 -21.66 -14.51
N LEU A 433 9.03 -20.79 -13.99
CA LEU A 433 10.21 -20.26 -14.68
C LEU A 433 11.37 -21.25 -14.54
N GLN A 434 11.60 -22.07 -15.56
CA GLN A 434 12.69 -23.06 -15.59
C GLN A 434 13.79 -22.68 -16.59
N TYR A 435 13.41 -22.00 -17.68
CA TYR A 435 14.31 -21.69 -18.78
C TYR A 435 14.57 -20.18 -18.95
N THR A 436 13.67 -19.34 -18.46
CA THR A 436 13.76 -17.87 -18.54
C THR A 436 14.28 -17.32 -17.21
N LYS A 437 15.60 -17.46 -17.01
CA LYS A 437 16.30 -17.10 -15.76
C LYS A 437 16.37 -15.60 -15.51
N GLU A 438 16.31 -14.81 -16.57
CA GLU A 438 16.28 -13.35 -16.53
C GLU A 438 14.95 -12.78 -16.00
N ARG A 439 13.98 -13.64 -15.65
CA ARG A 439 12.68 -13.27 -15.08
C ARG A 439 12.54 -13.87 -13.68
N GLY A 440 11.68 -13.24 -12.90
CA GLY A 440 11.37 -13.61 -11.52
C GLY A 440 10.99 -12.36 -10.74
N GLY A 441 9.97 -12.48 -9.89
CA GLY A 441 9.45 -11.38 -9.10
C GLY A 441 8.82 -10.23 -9.93
N VAL A 442 8.41 -9.17 -9.22
CA VAL A 442 7.71 -8.01 -9.81
C VAL A 442 8.64 -7.15 -10.67
N LEU A 443 9.93 -7.06 -10.31
CA LEU A 443 10.90 -6.16 -10.93
C LEU A 443 11.15 -6.44 -12.41
N THR A 444 11.01 -7.71 -12.81
CA THR A 444 11.30 -8.16 -14.18
C THR A 444 10.05 -8.35 -15.03
N MET A 445 8.86 -8.00 -14.52
CA MET A 445 7.62 -8.15 -15.28
C MET A 445 7.56 -7.16 -16.46
N PRO A 446 7.18 -7.61 -17.67
CA PRO A 446 7.07 -6.74 -18.84
C PRO A 446 6.26 -5.46 -18.63
N GLY A 447 5.16 -5.50 -17.87
CA GLY A 447 4.34 -4.32 -17.56
C GLY A 447 5.11 -3.26 -16.77
N ILE A 448 5.77 -3.67 -15.69
CA ILE A 448 6.59 -2.82 -14.82
C ILE A 448 7.76 -2.21 -15.60
N LEU A 449 8.45 -3.01 -16.42
CA LEU A 449 9.56 -2.54 -17.25
C LEU A 449 9.14 -1.61 -18.39
N ALA A 450 7.90 -1.75 -18.89
CA ALA A 450 7.37 -0.96 -20.00
C ALA A 450 6.77 0.37 -19.58
N MET A 451 6.18 0.45 -18.38
CA MET A 451 5.71 1.72 -17.80
C MET A 451 6.89 2.60 -17.37
N ASN A 452 7.94 2.00 -16.80
CA ASN A 452 9.16 2.69 -16.40
C ASN A 452 10.16 2.79 -17.56
N ARG A 453 10.04 3.84 -18.39
CA ARG A 453 10.81 3.97 -19.63
C ARG A 453 12.19 4.60 -19.43
N GLY A 454 13.20 3.74 -19.44
CA GLY A 454 14.61 4.15 -19.36
C GLY A 454 15.19 3.94 -17.96
N PRO A 455 16.52 3.99 -17.82
CA PRO A 455 17.21 3.54 -16.61
C PRO A 455 16.83 4.40 -15.40
N VAL A 456 16.80 5.73 -15.55
CA VAL A 456 16.46 6.65 -14.44
C VAL A 456 15.06 6.39 -13.88
N ILE A 457 14.05 6.23 -14.74
CA ILE A 457 12.66 5.98 -14.29
C ILE A 457 12.54 4.59 -13.65
N ARG A 458 13.24 3.58 -14.19
CA ARG A 458 13.27 2.24 -13.58
C ARG A 458 13.92 2.25 -12.21
N GLY A 459 15.06 2.92 -12.08
CA GLY A 459 15.76 3.06 -10.82
C GLY A 459 14.93 3.82 -9.79
N THR A 460 14.30 4.93 -10.19
CA THR A 460 13.39 5.72 -9.35
C THR A 460 12.23 4.87 -8.85
N TRP A 461 11.58 4.10 -9.74
CA TRP A 461 10.47 3.23 -9.37
C TRP A 461 10.91 2.14 -8.38
N MET A 462 12.09 1.53 -8.57
CA MET A 462 12.62 0.54 -7.61
C MET A 462 12.94 1.20 -6.26
N LEU A 463 13.57 2.36 -6.26
CA LEU A 463 13.93 3.10 -5.05
C LEU A 463 12.68 3.47 -4.23
N GLU A 464 11.68 4.06 -4.87
CA GLU A 464 10.47 4.51 -4.16
C GLU A 464 9.51 3.37 -3.83
N ARG A 465 9.27 2.46 -4.78
CA ARG A 465 8.22 1.44 -4.62
C ARG A 465 8.70 0.19 -3.91
N ILE A 466 9.98 -0.14 -4.03
CA ILE A 466 10.54 -1.39 -3.49
C ILE A 466 11.37 -1.10 -2.24
N LEU A 467 12.31 -0.15 -2.32
CA LEU A 467 13.14 0.25 -1.16
C LEU A 467 12.43 1.24 -0.21
N GLY A 468 11.34 1.85 -0.65
CA GLY A 468 10.54 2.74 0.21
C GLY A 468 11.19 4.09 0.50
N GLU A 469 12.25 4.46 -0.23
CA GLU A 469 12.89 5.77 -0.08
C GLU A 469 12.12 6.84 -0.84
N HIS A 470 11.93 8.00 -0.21
CA HIS A 470 11.30 9.15 -0.86
C HIS A 470 12.36 10.04 -1.51
N LEU A 471 12.21 10.32 -2.79
CA LEU A 471 13.03 11.32 -3.47
C LEU A 471 12.40 12.71 -3.33
N PRO A 472 13.20 13.75 -3.02
CA PRO A 472 12.72 15.12 -3.08
C PRO A 472 12.39 15.51 -4.54
N ASP A 473 11.55 16.53 -4.69
CA ASP A 473 11.28 17.11 -6.01
C ASP A 473 12.61 17.52 -6.71
N PRO A 474 12.75 17.26 -8.01
CA PRO A 474 13.97 17.62 -8.73
C PRO A 474 14.20 19.15 -8.67
N PRO A 475 15.46 19.61 -8.59
CA PRO A 475 15.77 21.03 -8.59
C PRO A 475 15.14 21.77 -9.78
N MET A 476 14.65 22.99 -9.58
CA MET A 476 13.97 23.77 -10.64
C MET A 476 14.87 24.08 -11.86
N ASP A 477 16.19 23.97 -11.72
CA ASP A 477 17.19 24.26 -12.77
C ASP A 477 17.82 22.99 -13.37
N VAL A 478 17.16 21.83 -13.26
CA VAL A 478 17.62 20.62 -13.96
C VAL A 478 17.39 20.79 -15.47
N GLY A 479 18.44 21.25 -16.17
CA GLY A 479 18.48 21.23 -17.62
C GLY A 479 18.40 19.82 -18.19
N GLN A 480 18.00 19.67 -19.45
CA GLN A 480 18.03 18.37 -20.13
C GLN A 480 19.48 17.90 -20.32
N VAL A 481 19.73 16.59 -20.23
CA VAL A 481 21.03 15.98 -20.58
C VAL A 481 21.44 16.51 -21.97
N PRO A 482 22.61 17.15 -22.10
CA PRO A 482 23.00 17.79 -23.35
C PRO A 482 22.93 16.82 -24.54
N PRO A 483 22.43 17.26 -25.71
CA PRO A 483 22.50 16.47 -26.92
C PRO A 483 23.97 16.23 -27.29
N GLN A 484 24.28 15.08 -27.90
CA GLN A 484 25.64 14.80 -28.41
C GLN A 484 26.13 15.95 -29.29
N GLN A 485 27.37 16.40 -29.08
CA GLN A 485 27.99 17.34 -30.01
C GLN A 485 28.40 16.62 -31.31
N PRO A 486 28.37 17.29 -32.47
CA PRO A 486 28.81 16.68 -33.73
C PRO A 486 30.26 16.18 -33.64
N GLY A 487 30.45 14.85 -33.71
CA GLY A 487 31.76 14.19 -33.62
C GLY A 487 32.00 13.40 -32.33
N GLU A 488 31.14 13.52 -31.33
CA GLU A 488 31.17 12.68 -30.12
C GLU A 488 30.44 11.34 -30.35
N ASN A 489 31.01 10.24 -29.85
CA ASN A 489 30.39 8.92 -29.88
C ASN A 489 30.22 8.36 -28.46
N LEU A 490 29.78 9.23 -27.54
CA LEU A 490 29.52 8.86 -26.15
C LEU A 490 28.22 8.07 -26.04
N SER A 491 28.27 6.93 -25.34
CA SER A 491 27.11 6.15 -24.92
C SER A 491 26.14 6.99 -24.07
N PHE A 492 24.90 6.50 -23.90
CA PHE A 492 23.95 7.15 -23.00
C PHE A 492 24.52 7.29 -21.58
N ARG A 493 25.17 6.22 -21.07
CA ARG A 493 25.81 6.21 -19.75
C ARG A 493 26.90 7.27 -19.64
N GLU A 494 27.85 7.32 -20.58
CA GLU A 494 28.93 8.32 -20.54
C GLU A 494 28.40 9.76 -20.59
N ARG A 495 27.35 10.03 -21.38
CA ARG A 495 26.71 11.36 -21.38
C ARG A 495 25.99 11.67 -20.09
N PHE A 496 25.43 10.66 -19.45
CA PHE A 496 24.71 10.81 -18.19
C PHE A 496 25.68 11.01 -17.02
N GLU A 497 26.80 10.30 -17.01
CA GLU A 497 27.89 10.50 -16.04
C GLU A 497 28.43 11.93 -16.11
N LEU A 498 28.60 12.51 -17.31
CA LEU A 498 28.93 13.94 -17.47
C LEU A 498 27.86 14.89 -16.89
N HIS A 499 26.60 14.48 -16.85
CA HIS A 499 25.52 15.25 -16.23
C HIS A 499 25.51 15.09 -14.70
N ARG A 500 25.93 13.92 -14.21
CA ARG A 500 26.06 13.58 -12.78
C ARG A 500 27.29 14.18 -12.12
N ASP A 501 28.26 14.71 -12.87
CA ASP A 501 29.42 15.44 -12.33
C ASP A 501 29.05 16.69 -11.48
N GLN A 502 27.78 17.10 -11.47
CA GLN A 502 27.26 18.09 -10.53
C GLN A 502 26.86 17.42 -9.21
N ALA A 503 27.46 17.87 -8.11
CA ALA A 503 27.17 17.48 -6.73
C ALA A 503 25.68 17.29 -6.40
N SER A 504 24.84 18.27 -6.78
CA SER A 504 23.40 18.25 -6.53
C SER A 504 22.65 17.13 -7.28
N CYS A 505 23.19 16.68 -8.42
CA CYS A 505 22.61 15.60 -9.21
C CYS A 505 23.10 14.23 -8.72
N ALA A 506 24.38 14.13 -8.36
CA ALA A 506 24.98 12.90 -7.81
C ALA A 506 24.21 12.38 -6.59
N LEU A 507 23.81 13.25 -5.68
CA LEU A 507 23.07 12.92 -4.45
C LEU A 507 21.92 11.91 -4.64
N CYS A 508 21.02 12.15 -5.58
CA CYS A 508 19.93 11.21 -5.90
C CYS A 508 20.39 10.12 -6.88
N HIS A 509 21.21 10.46 -7.85
CA HIS A 509 21.60 9.54 -8.93
C HIS A 509 22.54 8.42 -8.47
N ASP A 510 23.28 8.62 -7.39
CA ASP A 510 24.08 7.61 -6.71
C ASP A 510 23.21 6.43 -6.25
N LYS A 511 21.95 6.69 -5.89
CA LYS A 511 20.96 5.68 -5.50
C LYS A 511 20.15 5.15 -6.71
N ILE A 512 19.75 6.04 -7.61
CA ILE A 512 18.84 5.73 -8.74
C ILE A 512 19.55 4.96 -9.86
N ASP A 513 20.69 5.47 -10.31
CA ASP A 513 21.32 5.00 -11.54
C ASP A 513 21.78 3.54 -11.48
N PRO A 514 22.38 3.04 -10.39
CA PRO A 514 22.75 1.63 -10.29
C PRO A 514 21.55 0.71 -10.54
N LEU A 515 20.42 0.97 -9.87
CA LEU A 515 19.17 0.21 -10.03
C LEU A 515 18.68 0.26 -11.48
N GLY A 516 18.74 1.43 -12.10
CA GLY A 516 18.36 1.66 -13.48
C GLY A 516 19.24 0.94 -14.51
N PHE A 517 20.56 1.04 -14.36
CA PHE A 517 21.54 0.46 -15.28
C PHE A 517 21.52 -1.06 -15.27
N ALA A 518 21.29 -1.68 -14.11
CA ALA A 518 21.07 -3.12 -14.02
C ALA A 518 19.95 -3.58 -14.98
N ALA A 519 18.90 -2.76 -15.15
CA ALA A 519 17.74 -3.05 -15.97
C ALA A 519 17.91 -2.73 -17.47
N GLU A 520 19.08 -2.24 -17.91
CA GLU A 520 19.37 -1.99 -19.34
C GLU A 520 19.43 -3.29 -20.17
N GLY A 521 19.46 -4.45 -19.51
CA GLY A 521 19.22 -5.74 -20.15
C GLY A 521 17.81 -5.93 -20.74
N PHE A 522 16.88 -4.99 -20.48
CA PHE A 522 15.51 -5.01 -20.98
C PHE A 522 15.19 -3.81 -21.89
N ASP A 523 14.54 -4.07 -23.02
CA ASP A 523 14.06 -3.02 -23.93
C ASP A 523 12.86 -2.23 -23.35
N ARG A 524 12.41 -1.23 -24.12
CA ARG A 524 11.28 -0.34 -23.77
C ARG A 524 9.92 -1.05 -23.68
N GLN A 525 9.80 -2.28 -24.15
CA GLN A 525 8.60 -3.11 -24.02
C GLN A 525 8.78 -4.20 -22.94
N GLY A 526 9.88 -4.14 -22.17
CA GLY A 526 10.23 -5.14 -21.18
C GLY A 526 10.71 -6.46 -21.78
N GLY A 527 11.11 -6.50 -23.06
CA GLY A 527 11.76 -7.66 -23.69
C GLY A 527 13.23 -7.78 -23.27
N TYR A 528 13.72 -8.99 -23.00
CA TYR A 528 15.13 -9.19 -22.68
C TYR A 528 16.00 -9.15 -23.96
N ILE A 529 17.09 -8.38 -23.95
CA ILE A 529 17.85 -8.07 -25.17
C ILE A 529 19.30 -8.56 -25.19
N LEU A 530 19.83 -9.04 -24.06
CA LEU A 530 21.24 -9.44 -23.98
C LEU A 530 21.48 -10.80 -24.67
N LYS A 531 22.50 -10.84 -25.53
CA LYS A 531 22.98 -12.02 -26.25
C LYS A 531 24.51 -12.07 -26.24
N GLY A 532 25.04 -12.83 -25.29
CA GLY A 532 26.47 -13.08 -25.17
C GLY A 532 27.22 -11.99 -24.42
N LYS A 533 28.51 -12.22 -24.24
CA LYS A 533 29.45 -11.40 -23.46
C LYS A 533 30.67 -11.09 -24.32
N LYS A 534 31.23 -9.89 -24.19
CA LYS A 534 32.49 -9.47 -24.78
C LYS A 534 33.43 -9.04 -23.66
N MET A 535 34.60 -9.69 -23.59
CA MET A 535 35.67 -9.25 -22.72
C MET A 535 36.43 -8.10 -23.38
N LEU A 536 36.62 -7.01 -22.64
CA LEU A 536 37.39 -5.85 -23.03
C LEU A 536 38.88 -6.06 -22.74
N PRO A 537 39.79 -5.24 -23.34
CA PRO A 537 41.23 -5.37 -23.15
C PRO A 537 41.72 -5.16 -21.71
N ASP A 538 40.94 -4.43 -20.90
CA ASP A 538 41.15 -4.20 -19.47
C ASP A 538 40.68 -5.36 -18.57
N GLY A 539 40.06 -6.39 -19.15
CA GLY A 539 39.50 -7.53 -18.44
C GLY A 539 38.03 -7.38 -18.06
N GLU A 540 37.39 -6.23 -18.31
CA GLU A 540 35.97 -6.03 -18.05
C GLU A 540 35.10 -6.87 -19.00
N VAL A 541 33.98 -7.39 -18.49
CA VAL A 541 33.04 -8.16 -19.30
C VAL A 541 31.79 -7.33 -19.54
N ARG A 542 31.54 -6.95 -20.80
CA ARG A 542 30.31 -6.26 -21.20
C ARG A 542 29.35 -7.18 -21.91
N TYR A 543 28.06 -7.01 -21.67
CA TYR A 543 27.04 -7.73 -22.42
C TYR A 543 26.88 -7.15 -23.81
N LEU A 544 26.44 -7.95 -24.77
CA LEU A 544 26.06 -7.48 -26.11
C LEU A 544 24.54 -7.58 -26.24
N ASN A 545 23.90 -6.61 -26.88
CA ASN A 545 22.49 -6.73 -27.21
C ASN A 545 22.26 -7.53 -28.51
N ASN A 546 20.99 -7.70 -28.89
CA ASN A 546 20.58 -8.35 -30.13
C ASN A 546 21.17 -7.76 -31.42
N LYS A 547 21.70 -6.53 -31.39
CA LYS A 547 22.35 -5.84 -32.52
C LYS A 547 23.90 -5.92 -32.46
N GLY A 548 24.45 -6.56 -31.44
CA GLY A 548 25.90 -6.62 -31.19
C GLY A 548 26.48 -5.34 -30.57
N GLU A 549 25.63 -4.43 -30.09
CA GLU A 549 26.05 -3.22 -29.37
C GLU A 549 26.36 -3.58 -27.91
N GLN A 550 27.36 -2.93 -27.32
CA GLN A 550 27.71 -3.14 -25.92
C GLN A 550 26.64 -2.55 -25.00
N VAL A 551 26.22 -3.32 -24.01
CA VAL A 551 25.35 -2.90 -22.91
C VAL A 551 26.10 -3.11 -21.61
N ASP A 552 26.11 -2.06 -20.81
CA ASP A 552 26.73 -2.06 -19.50
C ASP A 552 25.64 -2.09 -18.43
N THR A 553 25.57 -3.21 -17.73
CA THR A 553 24.61 -3.48 -16.65
C THR A 553 25.27 -3.44 -15.27
N THR A 554 26.53 -2.99 -15.20
CA THR A 554 27.29 -2.94 -13.95
C THR A 554 26.90 -1.72 -13.12
N GLY A 555 26.95 -1.85 -11.80
CA GLY A 555 26.70 -0.74 -10.89
C GLY A 555 27.28 -0.96 -9.51
N VAL A 556 27.23 0.10 -8.71
CA VAL A 556 27.69 0.11 -7.32
C VAL A 556 26.57 0.68 -6.47
N MET A 557 26.11 -0.09 -5.50
CA MET A 557 25.09 0.34 -4.55
C MET A 557 25.67 1.38 -3.58
N PRO A 558 24.84 2.21 -2.91
CA PRO A 558 25.29 3.22 -1.95
C PRO A 558 26.18 2.68 -0.82
N ASN A 559 26.00 1.41 -0.43
CA ASN A 559 26.83 0.74 0.56
C ASN A 559 28.20 0.26 0.03
N GLY A 560 28.50 0.51 -1.25
CA GLY A 560 29.74 0.12 -1.93
C GLY A 560 29.71 -1.24 -2.62
N THR A 561 28.64 -2.03 -2.46
CA THR A 561 28.52 -3.35 -3.07
C THR A 561 28.39 -3.25 -4.59
N LYS A 562 29.22 -4.00 -5.32
CA LYS A 562 29.26 -3.99 -6.78
C LYS A 562 28.46 -5.17 -7.35
N PHE A 563 27.76 -4.94 -8.45
CA PHE A 563 27.09 -5.98 -9.22
C PHE A 563 27.38 -5.83 -10.71
N THR A 564 27.16 -6.91 -11.46
CA THR A 564 27.46 -6.96 -12.90
C THR A 564 26.24 -7.05 -13.80
N ASP A 565 25.10 -7.47 -13.25
CA ASP A 565 23.85 -7.68 -13.98
C ASP A 565 22.65 -7.63 -13.03
N PHE A 566 21.44 -7.74 -13.61
CA PHE A 566 20.21 -7.68 -12.85
C PHE A 566 20.04 -8.85 -11.87
N ASP A 567 20.58 -10.03 -12.18
CA ASP A 567 20.50 -11.18 -11.27
C ASP A 567 21.35 -10.96 -10.01
N SER A 568 22.58 -10.45 -10.17
CA SER A 568 23.41 -10.05 -9.01
C SER A 568 22.79 -8.87 -8.23
N LEU A 569 22.08 -7.95 -8.88
CA LEU A 569 21.29 -6.94 -8.17
C LEU A 569 20.16 -7.57 -7.34
N LYS A 570 19.39 -8.53 -7.89
CA LYS A 570 18.34 -9.24 -7.14
C LYS A 570 18.91 -9.95 -5.91
N GLU A 571 20.12 -10.53 -6.01
CA GLU A 571 20.80 -11.16 -4.88
C GLU A 571 21.11 -10.15 -3.77
N ILE A 572 21.63 -8.96 -4.14
CA ILE A 572 21.87 -7.86 -3.20
C ILE A 572 20.56 -7.38 -2.55
N LEU A 573 19.48 -7.24 -3.34
CA LEU A 573 18.16 -6.87 -2.82
C LEU A 573 17.59 -7.90 -1.84
N GLN A 574 17.81 -9.19 -2.11
CA GLN A 574 17.36 -10.27 -1.24
C GLN A 574 18.17 -10.44 0.05
N THR A 575 19.38 -9.87 0.11
CA THR A 575 20.32 -10.07 1.22
C THR A 575 20.58 -8.76 1.96
N GLU A 576 21.35 -7.86 1.37
CA GLU A 576 21.82 -6.63 2.01
C GLU A 576 20.71 -5.58 2.20
N TYR A 577 19.74 -5.52 1.28
CA TYR A 577 18.61 -4.57 1.34
C TYR A 577 17.30 -5.23 1.83
N ARG A 578 17.39 -6.48 2.31
CA ARG A 578 16.22 -7.26 2.74
C ARG A 578 15.41 -6.52 3.80
N SER A 579 16.07 -6.01 4.84
CA SER A 579 15.38 -5.36 5.97
C SER A 579 14.61 -4.11 5.53
N GLN A 580 15.19 -3.31 4.64
CA GLN A 580 14.55 -2.14 4.07
C GLN A 580 13.31 -2.51 3.24
N ILE A 581 13.40 -3.56 2.42
CA ILE A 581 12.27 -4.03 1.61
C ILE A 581 11.16 -4.59 2.50
N VAL A 582 11.49 -5.42 3.50
CA VAL A 582 10.53 -5.97 4.46
C VAL A 582 9.82 -4.83 5.21
N ARG A 583 10.56 -3.84 5.69
CA ARG A 583 9.99 -2.65 6.33
C ARG A 583 9.01 -1.93 5.41
N ASN A 584 9.39 -1.66 4.17
CA ASN A 584 8.50 -0.97 3.22
C ASN A 584 7.23 -1.79 2.95
N ILE A 585 7.34 -3.13 2.80
CA ILE A 585 6.16 -4.02 2.69
C ILE A 585 5.23 -3.85 3.90
N VAL A 586 5.79 -3.84 5.12
CA VAL A 586 5.05 -3.64 6.38
C VAL A 586 4.36 -2.28 6.40
N GLU A 587 5.10 -1.20 6.11
CA GLU A 587 4.58 0.16 6.14
C GLU A 587 3.42 0.36 5.14
N ARG A 588 3.60 -0.09 3.89
CA ARG A 588 2.54 0.01 2.87
C ARG A 588 1.31 -0.79 3.26
N SER A 589 1.50 -2.02 3.73
CA SER A 589 0.39 -2.91 4.11
C SER A 589 -0.37 -2.37 5.32
N LEU A 590 0.34 -1.90 6.35
CA LEU A 590 -0.26 -1.32 7.55
C LEU A 590 -0.99 -0.02 7.22
N SER A 591 -0.39 0.86 6.41
CA SER A 591 -1.02 2.11 5.98
C SER A 591 -2.31 1.87 5.19
N PHE A 592 -2.31 0.87 4.30
CA PHE A 592 -3.51 0.45 3.56
C PHE A 592 -4.58 -0.11 4.49
N ALA A 593 -4.22 -0.98 5.44
CA ALA A 593 -5.13 -1.58 6.41
C ALA A 593 -5.80 -0.55 7.33
N LEU A 594 -5.02 0.45 7.76
CA LEU A 594 -5.50 1.54 8.62
C LEU A 594 -6.23 2.63 7.83
N CYS A 595 -6.09 2.65 6.50
CA CYS A 595 -6.63 3.66 5.60
C CYS A 595 -6.19 5.09 5.99
N ARG A 596 -4.91 5.25 6.33
CA ARG A 596 -4.27 6.54 6.65
C ARG A 596 -2.76 6.43 6.53
N SER A 597 -2.07 7.55 6.37
CA SER A 597 -0.62 7.59 6.55
C SER A 597 -0.25 7.11 7.96
N LEU A 598 0.88 6.40 8.05
CA LEU A 598 1.48 6.11 9.35
C LEU A 598 1.97 7.42 9.96
N GLU A 599 1.81 7.52 11.27
CA GLU A 599 2.33 8.63 12.07
C GLU A 599 3.39 8.04 13.01
N LEU A 600 4.16 8.90 13.67
CA LEU A 600 5.29 8.50 14.50
C LEU A 600 4.97 7.38 15.51
N TYR A 601 3.82 7.48 16.19
CA TYR A 601 3.43 6.50 17.20
C TYR A 601 3.13 5.10 16.62
N ASP A 602 3.06 4.95 15.29
CA ASP A 602 2.95 3.66 14.62
C ASP A 602 4.33 3.01 14.41
N GLN A 603 5.44 3.76 14.49
CA GLN A 603 6.79 3.23 14.23
C GLN A 603 7.16 2.04 15.12
N PRO A 604 6.90 2.04 16.45
CA PRO A 604 7.16 0.85 17.26
C PRO A 604 6.38 -0.38 16.82
N THR A 605 5.18 -0.19 16.24
CA THR A 605 4.40 -1.30 15.63
C THR A 605 5.05 -1.78 14.34
N VAL A 606 5.49 -0.86 13.47
CA VAL A 606 6.22 -1.19 12.24
C VAL A 606 7.50 -1.96 12.56
N ASP A 607 8.30 -1.46 13.50
CA ASP A 607 9.57 -2.06 13.92
C ASP A 607 9.36 -3.47 14.46
N SER A 608 8.35 -3.66 15.30
CA SER A 608 8.00 -4.97 15.85
C SER A 608 7.57 -5.97 14.78
N ILE A 609 6.78 -5.54 13.80
CA ILE A 609 6.33 -6.42 12.71
C ILE A 609 7.51 -6.72 11.77
N ALA A 610 8.25 -5.70 11.32
CA ALA A 610 9.37 -5.86 10.41
C ALA A 610 10.46 -6.77 10.99
N SER A 611 10.86 -6.56 12.25
CA SER A 611 11.85 -7.40 12.92
C SER A 611 11.40 -8.85 13.01
N ASN A 612 10.12 -9.10 13.32
CA ASN A 612 9.58 -10.45 13.36
C ASN A 612 9.60 -11.13 11.98
N MET A 613 9.16 -10.41 10.93
CA MET A 613 9.15 -10.92 9.56
C MET A 613 10.57 -11.22 9.04
N GLU A 614 11.57 -10.46 9.48
CA GLU A 614 12.98 -10.71 9.17
C GLU A 614 13.51 -11.95 9.89
N GLU A 615 13.27 -12.06 11.20
CA GLU A 615 13.75 -13.17 12.03
C GLU A 615 13.14 -14.53 11.63
N THR A 616 11.89 -14.55 11.21
CA THR A 616 11.15 -15.79 10.89
C THR A 616 11.10 -16.13 9.41
N ASP A 617 11.66 -15.28 8.53
CA ASP A 617 11.42 -15.34 7.08
C ASP A 617 9.90 -15.39 6.77
N GLY A 618 9.16 -14.47 7.38
CA GLY A 618 7.70 -14.48 7.43
C GLY A 618 6.99 -14.41 6.08
N THR A 619 5.73 -14.87 6.06
CA THR A 619 4.89 -14.88 4.87
C THR A 619 3.95 -13.67 4.80
N TYR A 620 3.31 -13.47 3.64
CA TYR A 620 2.23 -12.49 3.54
C TYR A 620 1.06 -12.81 4.48
N ARG A 621 0.80 -14.09 4.77
CA ARG A 621 -0.22 -14.48 5.74
C ARG A 621 0.17 -14.04 7.15
N ASP A 622 1.42 -14.27 7.55
CA ASP A 622 1.95 -13.83 8.84
C ASP A 622 1.86 -12.31 8.99
N LEU A 623 2.25 -11.56 7.96
CA LEU A 623 2.15 -10.11 7.91
C LEU A 623 0.70 -9.63 8.14
N LEU A 624 -0.26 -10.21 7.40
CA LEU A 624 -1.67 -9.86 7.54
C LEU A 624 -2.18 -10.14 8.97
N LEU A 625 -1.82 -11.30 9.56
CA LEU A 625 -2.16 -11.62 10.94
C LEU A 625 -1.57 -10.62 11.94
N MET A 626 -0.29 -10.27 11.78
CA MET A 626 0.38 -9.32 12.67
C MET A 626 -0.26 -7.94 12.58
N ILE A 627 -0.60 -7.47 11.38
CA ILE A 627 -1.34 -6.21 11.18
C ILE A 627 -2.69 -6.26 11.88
N ILE A 628 -3.47 -7.33 11.70
CA ILE A 628 -4.79 -7.47 12.31
C ILE A 628 -4.69 -7.51 13.84
N HIS A 629 -3.64 -8.12 14.39
CA HIS A 629 -3.39 -8.17 15.82
C HIS A 629 -2.73 -6.91 16.41
N SER A 630 -2.27 -5.99 15.55
CA SER A 630 -1.55 -4.79 15.97
C SER A 630 -2.41 -3.82 16.78
N LEU A 631 -1.75 -3.03 17.63
CA LEU A 631 -2.38 -1.99 18.44
C LEU A 631 -3.19 -0.98 17.60
N PRO A 632 -2.64 -0.35 16.52
CA PRO A 632 -3.40 0.64 15.75
C PRO A 632 -4.60 0.04 15.00
N PHE A 633 -4.61 -1.27 14.73
CA PHE A 633 -5.75 -1.95 14.12
C PHE A 633 -6.86 -2.27 15.13
N ARG A 634 -6.50 -2.56 16.39
CA ARG A 634 -7.45 -2.98 17.44
C ARG A 634 -7.92 -1.86 18.35
N GLU A 635 -7.20 -0.75 18.39
CA GLU A 635 -7.48 0.35 19.30
C GLU A 635 -7.54 1.69 18.54
N THR A 636 -8.07 2.70 19.21
CA THR A 636 -8.10 4.07 18.69
C THR A 636 -8.12 5.08 19.82
N PHE A 637 -7.59 6.28 19.55
CA PHE A 637 -7.67 7.39 20.48
C PHE A 637 -8.74 8.40 20.02
N VAL A 638 -9.71 8.71 20.88
CA VAL A 638 -10.74 9.73 20.59
C VAL A 638 -10.32 11.05 21.23
N ARG A 639 -10.22 12.12 20.44
CA ARG A 639 -9.89 13.45 20.97
C ARG A 639 -10.95 13.94 21.97
N ALA A 640 -10.49 14.63 23.01
CA ALA A 640 -11.35 15.21 24.05
C ALA A 640 -12.21 16.37 23.51
N GLU A 641 -11.72 17.10 22.50
CA GLU A 641 -12.42 18.21 21.86
C GLU A 641 -12.61 17.97 20.35
N PRO A 642 -13.70 18.44 19.73
CA PRO A 642 -13.85 18.45 18.27
C PRO A 642 -12.90 19.48 17.66
N LEU A 643 -12.28 19.14 16.51
CA LEU A 643 -11.60 20.08 15.62
C LEU A 643 -12.57 21.08 14.99
#